data_AF-A0A344LSE5-F1
#
_entry.id   AF-A0A344LSE5-F1
#
_cell.length_a   1.000
_cell.length_b   1.000
_cell.length_c   1.000
_cell.angle_alpha   90.00
_cell.angle_beta   90.00
_cell.angle_gamma   90.00
#
_symmetry.space_group_name_H-M   'P 1'
#
loop_
_entity.id
_entity.type
_entity.pdbx_description
1 polymer ?
#
loop_
_entity_poly.entity_id
_entity_poly.type
_entity_poly.pdbx_seq_one_letter_code
_entity_poly.pdbx_strand_id
1 'polypeptide(L)'
;MKSKYIIPIIASSLMILSSCDDNLMEWGKDPEHGEVTGAELPLALVEKISRYEPLKNYSDFPLGNGIGISLYMSDPAYRKIVNENFDEVTPGYEMKHGAMVNSKGEINFTNVDAFIEATKSAGLKVFGHTLIWHSNQSAGYLNGIIAPTVIPGSSGTNVLDLTPIKNGTFTGWARNNPGKGITTVASSGLTSTSAAIQLASSASSSAAYSLQLTSPNVPIVAGHNYEISFYIKSDVAGKGRISFNASLTNQYPYKDWFSTGASWTEAFATTSSWQQVKIKLAPGDFKAGSTAFQFNLDLGYLPNVTYLIDANTLAVVDLDAATGPVNLLSNGNFNSGITGWSRANGAADALSAAGASNAYEGSGAMKIVNAANNPTEQWRTQIQSTFTSTLVAGKSYKVSYMIRSEAAGSVRCSTTPSSLANYQGDQTTSTTWKLIEWPITAKGGETGLSFDIGGVAGTYYIDNVLVTDGSSGGGGPTAPVTIEKTEAEKTKIIGDAMTDWISKMITHYKTSVFSWDVLNEPMKEDGTLRDGSEGDTAADYFSWVKYLGKDYAVTAFKLARQYGNPTDKLFINDYNLESRLDKCDGLIEYVKYIEGKGATVDGIGTQMHIGLTTDKDKIVQMFQKLAASGKLIKISELDVRLGTATPTVAQQASQAEMYQYVIDMYKKHIPVPQQYGITIWGVSDNSKEHEYWLPNESPNLWDANYVRKHAYKGTADGLAGKDVSLGFSGELVKP
;
A
#
# COMPACT_ATOMS: atom_id res chain seq x y z
N MET A 1 -88.08 -37.22 -38.48
CA MET A 1 -89.02 -38.16 -37.83
C MET A 1 -88.49 -38.44 -36.43
N LYS A 2 -89.29 -38.13 -35.39
CA LYS A 2 -89.33 -38.60 -33.99
C LYS A 2 -88.03 -39.20 -33.36
N SER A 3 -87.52 -38.64 -32.25
CA SER A 3 -87.81 -39.05 -30.85
C SER A 3 -87.34 -40.49 -30.55
N LYS A 4 -86.50 -40.82 -29.56
CA LYS A 4 -86.76 -40.83 -28.10
C LYS A 4 -85.57 -41.57 -27.43
N TYR A 5 -84.91 -41.04 -26.39
CA TYR A 5 -85.17 -41.20 -24.95
C TYR A 5 -84.82 -42.60 -24.33
N ILE A 6 -83.89 -42.55 -23.35
CA ILE A 6 -83.94 -43.13 -21.98
C ILE A 6 -83.53 -44.61 -21.73
N ILE A 7 -82.38 -44.77 -21.02
CA ILE A 7 -82.01 -45.54 -19.77
C ILE A 7 -83.02 -46.62 -19.25
N PRO A 8 -82.74 -47.68 -18.40
CA PRO A 8 -81.72 -47.81 -17.31
C PRO A 8 -81.28 -49.26 -16.85
N ILE A 9 -80.62 -49.33 -15.66
CA ILE A 9 -80.55 -50.41 -14.62
C ILE A 9 -79.34 -51.37 -14.71
N ILE A 10 -78.27 -51.22 -13.90
CA ILE A 10 -78.03 -51.51 -12.45
C ILE A 10 -77.62 -52.97 -12.15
N ALA A 11 -76.62 -53.06 -11.25
CA ALA A 11 -76.12 -54.18 -10.47
C ALA A 11 -74.97 -54.98 -11.10
N SER A 12 -73.84 -55.30 -10.47
CA SER A 12 -73.18 -54.92 -9.21
C SER A 12 -72.10 -55.99 -8.99
N SER A 13 -70.89 -55.55 -8.64
CA SER A 13 -69.88 -56.22 -7.80
C SER A 13 -68.94 -57.33 -8.33
N LEU A 14 -67.65 -57.03 -8.15
CA LEU A 14 -66.58 -57.84 -7.51
C LEU A 14 -65.70 -58.78 -8.38
N MET A 15 -64.51 -58.29 -8.76
CA MET A 15 -63.19 -58.68 -8.22
C MET A 15 -62.04 -58.58 -9.26
N ILE A 16 -61.08 -57.69 -8.97
CA ILE A 16 -59.62 -57.78 -9.12
C ILE A 16 -59.03 -58.40 -10.42
N LEU A 17 -58.34 -57.58 -11.24
CA LEU A 17 -56.88 -57.63 -11.52
C LEU A 17 -56.48 -56.67 -12.66
N SER A 18 -55.44 -55.88 -12.38
CA SER A 18 -54.51 -55.09 -13.23
C SER A 18 -54.57 -55.20 -14.77
N SER A 19 -54.55 -54.06 -15.47
CA SER A 19 -53.31 -53.46 -16.04
C SER A 19 -53.61 -52.11 -16.72
N CYS A 20 -52.62 -51.22 -16.66
CA CYS A 20 -52.60 -49.81 -17.04
C CYS A 20 -53.07 -49.51 -18.48
N ASP A 21 -53.67 -48.33 -18.67
CA ASP A 21 -53.60 -47.60 -19.94
C ASP A 21 -53.18 -46.15 -19.63
N ASP A 22 -51.95 -45.83 -20.04
CA ASP A 22 -51.23 -44.59 -19.83
C ASP A 22 -51.67 -43.56 -20.89
N ASN A 23 -52.50 -42.61 -20.50
CA ASN A 23 -52.58 -41.34 -21.24
C ASN A 23 -51.42 -40.45 -20.78
N LEU A 24 -50.27 -40.64 -21.44
CA LEU A 24 -49.12 -39.75 -21.37
C LEU A 24 -49.54 -38.34 -21.81
N MET A 25 -49.61 -37.43 -20.84
CA MET A 25 -49.54 -36.00 -21.11
C MET A 25 -48.15 -35.71 -21.67
N GLU A 26 -48.06 -35.29 -22.94
CA GLU A 26 -46.81 -34.79 -23.50
C GLU A 26 -46.45 -33.46 -22.83
N TRP A 27 -45.50 -33.52 -21.91
CA TRP A 27 -44.87 -32.34 -21.32
C TRP A 27 -43.98 -31.68 -22.38
N GLY A 28 -44.41 -30.55 -22.92
CA GLY A 28 -43.55 -29.69 -23.72
C GLY A 28 -42.54 -28.98 -22.82
N LYS A 29 -41.23 -29.12 -23.11
CA LYS A 29 -40.21 -28.21 -22.56
C LYS A 29 -40.33 -26.88 -23.30
N ASP A 30 -40.66 -25.82 -22.58
CA ASP A 30 -40.49 -24.46 -23.07
C ASP A 30 -38.98 -24.20 -23.25
N PRO A 31 -38.50 -23.89 -24.47
CA PRO A 31 -37.07 -23.61 -24.70
C PRO A 31 -36.55 -22.38 -23.95
N GLU A 32 -37.43 -21.51 -23.44
CA GLU A 32 -37.08 -20.34 -22.64
C GLU A 32 -36.98 -20.63 -21.13
N HIS A 33 -37.41 -21.81 -20.67
CA HIS A 33 -37.21 -22.26 -19.28
C HIS A 33 -36.11 -23.32 -19.20
N GLY A 34 -35.02 -22.98 -18.51
CA GLY A 34 -33.91 -23.89 -18.21
C GLY A 34 -34.37 -25.13 -17.44
N GLU A 35 -33.57 -26.20 -17.46
CA GLU A 35 -33.90 -27.44 -16.77
C GLU A 35 -34.13 -27.22 -15.27
N VAL A 36 -35.21 -27.79 -14.74
CA VAL A 36 -35.54 -27.79 -13.30
C VAL A 36 -34.41 -28.49 -12.55
N THR A 37 -33.50 -27.71 -11.97
CA THR A 37 -32.49 -28.21 -11.04
C THR A 37 -33.16 -28.40 -9.67
N GLY A 38 -32.71 -29.36 -8.87
CA GLY A 38 -33.28 -29.67 -7.54
C GLY A 38 -33.18 -28.55 -6.47
N ALA A 39 -32.95 -27.31 -6.90
CA ALA A 39 -32.86 -26.09 -6.11
C ALA A 39 -34.13 -25.22 -6.20
N GLU A 40 -35.14 -25.60 -6.99
CA GLU A 40 -36.39 -24.82 -7.08
C GLU A 40 -37.19 -24.90 -5.77
N LEU A 41 -37.46 -23.72 -5.20
CA LEU A 41 -38.39 -23.54 -4.10
C LEU A 41 -39.74 -24.17 -4.47
N PRO A 42 -40.40 -24.92 -3.57
CA PRO A 42 -41.77 -25.36 -3.83
C PRO A 42 -42.64 -24.15 -4.19
N LEU A 43 -43.40 -24.21 -5.28
CA LEU A 43 -44.19 -23.07 -5.80
C LEU A 43 -45.03 -22.39 -4.70
N ALA A 44 -45.68 -23.20 -3.85
CA ALA A 44 -46.47 -22.72 -2.71
C ALA A 44 -45.67 -21.92 -1.67
N LEU A 45 -44.36 -22.15 -1.55
CA LEU A 45 -43.46 -21.40 -0.67
C LEU A 45 -42.97 -20.11 -1.34
N VAL A 46 -42.65 -20.13 -2.63
CA VAL A 46 -42.34 -18.91 -3.42
C VAL A 46 -43.48 -17.91 -3.32
N GLU A 47 -44.70 -18.38 -3.54
CA GLU A 47 -45.92 -17.58 -3.48
C GLU A 47 -46.20 -17.03 -2.07
N LYS A 48 -45.76 -17.73 -1.02
CA LYS A 48 -45.83 -17.20 0.34
C LYS A 48 -44.75 -16.16 0.60
N ILE A 49 -43.51 -16.40 0.17
CA ILE A 49 -42.39 -15.47 0.37
C ILE A 49 -42.63 -14.14 -0.38
N SER A 50 -43.27 -14.19 -1.55
CA SER A 50 -43.62 -12.97 -2.31
C SER A 50 -44.63 -12.07 -1.59
N ARG A 51 -45.43 -12.62 -0.67
CA ARG A 51 -46.42 -11.86 0.14
C ARG A 51 -45.84 -11.13 1.34
N TYR A 52 -44.58 -11.36 1.69
CA TYR A 52 -43.97 -10.60 2.77
C TYR A 52 -43.84 -9.12 2.38
N GLU A 53 -44.07 -8.24 3.34
CA GLU A 53 -43.81 -6.82 3.20
C GLU A 53 -42.30 -6.54 3.11
N PRO A 54 -41.90 -5.34 2.67
CA PRO A 54 -40.50 -4.93 2.75
C PRO A 54 -39.93 -5.06 4.17
N LEU A 55 -38.68 -5.52 4.30
CA LEU A 55 -38.10 -5.96 5.59
C LEU A 55 -38.15 -4.91 6.71
N LYS A 56 -37.89 -3.63 6.41
CA LYS A 56 -37.96 -2.53 7.38
C LYS A 56 -39.31 -2.41 8.10
N ASN A 57 -40.40 -2.88 7.49
CA ASN A 57 -41.74 -2.85 8.11
C ASN A 57 -41.89 -3.85 9.27
N TYR A 58 -40.92 -4.74 9.47
CA TYR A 58 -40.90 -5.72 10.56
C TYR A 58 -39.94 -5.34 11.70
N SER A 59 -39.26 -4.19 11.62
CA SER A 59 -38.22 -3.79 12.57
C SER A 59 -38.61 -2.56 13.40
N ASP A 60 -38.25 -2.55 14.68
CA ASP A 60 -38.40 -1.39 15.59
C ASP A 60 -37.10 -0.56 15.72
N PHE A 61 -36.02 -1.01 15.09
CA PHE A 61 -34.72 -0.34 15.01
C PHE A 61 -34.28 -0.21 13.54
N PRO A 62 -33.35 0.71 13.23
CA PRO A 62 -32.79 0.84 11.89
C PRO A 62 -32.33 -0.49 11.28
N LEU A 63 -32.91 -0.86 10.13
CA LEU A 63 -32.44 -1.98 9.33
C LEU A 63 -31.52 -1.46 8.22
N GLY A 64 -30.29 -1.94 8.21
CA GLY A 64 -29.26 -1.51 7.28
C GLY A 64 -28.94 -2.54 6.18
N ASN A 65 -28.29 -2.07 5.12
CA ASN A 65 -27.70 -2.95 4.10
C ASN A 65 -26.30 -2.49 3.69
N GLY A 66 -25.34 -3.41 3.68
CA GLY A 66 -24.02 -3.23 3.10
C GLY A 66 -24.09 -3.30 1.59
N ILE A 67 -23.65 -2.25 0.90
CA ILE A 67 -23.82 -2.13 -0.56
C ILE A 67 -22.55 -1.64 -1.26
N GLY A 68 -22.41 -2.01 -2.53
CA GLY A 68 -21.47 -1.37 -3.44
C GLY A 68 -22.08 -0.12 -4.07
N ILE A 69 -21.43 1.04 -3.97
CA ILE A 69 -21.98 2.30 -4.52
C ILE A 69 -22.18 2.18 -6.03
N SER A 70 -21.22 1.57 -6.75
CA SER A 70 -21.31 1.39 -8.20
C SER A 70 -22.60 0.66 -8.64
N LEU A 71 -22.94 -0.44 -7.96
CA LEU A 71 -24.16 -1.20 -8.24
C LEU A 71 -25.42 -0.41 -7.89
N TYR A 72 -25.44 0.26 -6.74
CA TYR A 72 -26.58 1.10 -6.34
C TYR A 72 -26.84 2.23 -7.35
N MET A 73 -25.79 2.84 -7.91
CA MET A 73 -25.95 3.92 -8.88
C MET A 73 -26.33 3.39 -10.28
N SER A 74 -25.79 2.25 -10.70
CA SER A 74 -25.93 1.76 -12.08
C SER A 74 -27.06 0.74 -12.32
N ASP A 75 -27.49 -0.01 -11.31
CA ASP A 75 -28.52 -1.05 -11.42
C ASP A 75 -29.84 -0.59 -10.77
N PRO A 76 -30.89 -0.27 -11.56
CA PRO A 76 -32.18 0.15 -11.03
C PRO A 76 -32.91 -0.92 -10.20
N ALA A 77 -32.73 -2.21 -10.49
CA ALA A 77 -33.36 -3.29 -9.75
C ALA A 77 -32.72 -3.44 -8.37
N TYR A 78 -31.38 -3.44 -8.32
CA TYR A 78 -30.61 -3.40 -7.08
C TYR A 78 -31.04 -2.22 -6.20
N ARG A 79 -31.02 -1.01 -6.76
CA ARG A 79 -31.39 0.22 -6.04
C ARG A 79 -32.83 0.17 -5.52
N LYS A 80 -33.76 -0.35 -6.31
CA LYS A 80 -35.16 -0.48 -5.90
C LYS A 80 -35.29 -1.36 -4.65
N ILE A 81 -34.64 -2.52 -4.65
CA ILE A 81 -34.68 -3.46 -3.52
C ILE A 81 -34.11 -2.80 -2.26
N VAL A 82 -32.97 -2.13 -2.38
CA VAL A 82 -32.34 -1.41 -1.26
C VAL A 82 -33.30 -0.36 -0.67
N ASN A 83 -33.85 0.50 -1.51
CA ASN A 83 -34.74 1.59 -1.08
C ASN A 83 -36.04 1.09 -0.43
N GLU A 84 -36.60 0.00 -0.96
CA GLU A 84 -37.84 -0.56 -0.45
C GLU A 84 -37.65 -1.24 0.90
N ASN A 85 -36.53 -1.93 1.12
CA ASN A 85 -36.38 -2.86 2.26
C ASN A 85 -35.61 -2.32 3.45
N PHE A 86 -34.81 -1.25 3.31
CA PHE A 86 -33.89 -0.79 4.34
C PHE A 86 -34.12 0.69 4.73
N ASP A 87 -33.58 1.07 5.89
CA ASP A 87 -33.59 2.43 6.45
C ASP A 87 -32.21 3.10 6.37
N GLU A 88 -31.14 2.30 6.36
CA GLU A 88 -29.75 2.72 6.40
C GLU A 88 -28.92 1.93 5.38
N VAL A 89 -27.87 2.54 4.83
CA VAL A 89 -26.92 1.85 3.97
C VAL A 89 -25.48 2.08 4.42
N THR A 90 -24.66 1.05 4.27
CA THR A 90 -23.23 1.07 4.60
C THR A 90 -22.43 0.83 3.32
N PRO A 91 -21.67 1.80 2.80
CA PRO A 91 -20.82 1.60 1.63
C PRO A 91 -19.66 0.64 1.94
N GLY A 92 -19.54 -0.42 1.13
CA GLY A 92 -18.56 -1.48 1.38
C GLY A 92 -17.09 -1.05 1.17
N TYR A 93 -16.81 -0.29 0.10
CA TYR A 93 -15.43 0.13 -0.23
C TYR A 93 -15.26 1.65 -0.31
N GLU A 94 -16.20 2.36 -0.93
CA GLU A 94 -15.99 3.72 -1.44
C GLU A 94 -15.81 4.82 -0.37
N MET A 95 -16.10 4.55 0.90
CA MET A 95 -15.82 5.47 2.02
C MET A 95 -14.55 5.14 2.81
N LYS A 96 -13.83 4.08 2.44
CA LYS A 96 -12.56 3.69 3.05
C LYS A 96 -11.42 4.58 2.52
N HIS A 97 -10.36 4.71 3.32
CA HIS A 97 -9.23 5.59 3.03
C HIS A 97 -8.62 5.37 1.64
N GLY A 98 -8.40 4.12 1.21
CA GLY A 98 -7.83 3.78 -0.09
C GLY A 98 -8.73 4.10 -1.29
N ALA A 99 -10.05 4.13 -1.11
CA ALA A 99 -10.99 4.51 -2.17
C ALA A 99 -11.08 6.03 -2.34
N MET A 100 -10.91 6.77 -1.24
CA MET A 100 -11.10 8.21 -1.19
C MET A 100 -9.80 8.99 -1.43
N VAL A 101 -8.64 8.44 -1.06
CA VAL A 101 -7.35 9.15 -1.06
C VAL A 101 -6.46 8.70 -2.21
N ASN A 102 -6.15 9.63 -3.11
CA ASN A 102 -5.26 9.37 -4.24
C ASN A 102 -3.78 9.27 -3.82
N SER A 103 -2.89 8.98 -4.77
CA SER A 103 -1.44 8.83 -4.52
C SER A 103 -0.74 10.10 -4.01
N LYS A 104 -1.39 11.26 -4.06
CA LYS A 104 -0.89 12.55 -3.55
C LYS A 104 -1.45 12.91 -2.17
N GLY A 105 -2.35 12.11 -1.61
CA GLY A 105 -3.01 12.40 -0.33
C GLY A 105 -4.25 13.28 -0.47
N GLU A 106 -4.75 13.51 -1.68
CA GLU A 106 -5.95 14.33 -1.91
C GLU A 106 -7.20 13.45 -1.84
N ILE A 107 -8.24 13.96 -1.15
CA ILE A 107 -9.52 13.27 -1.01
C ILE A 107 -10.43 13.60 -2.19
N ASN A 108 -11.01 12.59 -2.83
CA ASN A 108 -12.02 12.76 -3.88
C ASN A 108 -13.43 12.43 -3.36
N PHE A 109 -14.24 13.46 -3.13
CA PHE A 109 -15.61 13.31 -2.63
C PHE A 109 -16.65 13.01 -3.73
N THR A 110 -16.32 13.19 -5.01
CA THR A 110 -17.28 13.23 -6.13
C THR A 110 -18.26 12.04 -6.16
N ASN A 111 -17.74 10.82 -6.07
CA ASN A 111 -18.57 9.62 -6.21
C ASN A 111 -19.48 9.41 -4.99
N VAL A 112 -18.93 9.65 -3.80
CA VAL A 112 -19.68 9.48 -2.55
C VAL A 112 -20.69 10.61 -2.36
N ASP A 113 -20.41 11.85 -2.79
CA ASP A 113 -21.37 12.96 -2.79
C ASP A 113 -22.61 12.63 -3.62
N ALA A 114 -22.42 12.11 -4.84
CA ALA A 114 -23.52 11.70 -5.71
C ALA A 114 -24.36 10.57 -5.06
N PHE A 115 -23.70 9.65 -4.37
CA PHE A 115 -24.34 8.58 -3.63
C PHE A 115 -25.12 9.08 -2.39
N ILE A 116 -24.56 10.00 -1.61
CA ILE A 116 -25.24 10.62 -0.46
C ILE A 116 -26.51 11.34 -0.92
N GLU A 117 -26.47 12.05 -2.05
CA GLU A 117 -27.66 12.72 -2.57
C GLU A 117 -28.74 11.72 -3.03
N ALA A 118 -28.32 10.65 -3.71
CA ALA A 118 -29.23 9.60 -4.18
C ALA A 118 -29.90 8.84 -3.03
N THR A 119 -29.15 8.52 -1.97
CA THR A 119 -29.67 7.84 -0.77
C THR A 119 -30.58 8.74 0.05
N LYS A 120 -30.20 10.01 0.23
CA LYS A 120 -31.04 11.02 0.89
C LYS A 120 -32.37 11.21 0.17
N SER A 121 -32.35 11.28 -1.17
CA SER A 121 -33.57 11.38 -2.00
C SER A 121 -34.48 10.15 -1.86
N ALA A 122 -33.90 8.98 -1.55
CA ALA A 122 -34.63 7.74 -1.28
C ALA A 122 -35.10 7.61 0.19
N GLY A 123 -34.79 8.58 1.06
CA GLY A 123 -35.10 8.51 2.49
C GLY A 123 -34.20 7.57 3.29
N LEU A 124 -33.07 7.14 2.72
CA LEU A 124 -32.09 6.29 3.39
C LEU A 124 -31.10 7.14 4.20
N LYS A 125 -30.71 6.63 5.35
CA LYS A 125 -29.55 7.12 6.11
C LYS A 125 -28.28 6.44 5.60
N VAL A 126 -27.14 7.06 5.85
CA VAL A 126 -25.83 6.45 5.55
C VAL A 126 -25.06 6.25 6.85
N PHE A 127 -24.51 5.05 6.99
CA PHE A 127 -23.58 4.69 8.04
C PHE A 127 -22.16 4.71 7.44
N GLY A 128 -21.31 5.62 7.93
CA GLY A 128 -19.97 5.80 7.39
C GLY A 128 -19.04 4.65 7.77
N HIS A 129 -18.54 3.91 6.79
CA HIS A 129 -17.68 2.75 6.99
C HIS A 129 -16.48 2.79 6.02
N THR A 130 -15.25 2.95 6.46
CA THR A 130 -14.78 3.21 7.84
C THR A 130 -13.66 4.23 7.80
N LEU A 131 -13.46 4.98 8.89
CA LEU A 131 -12.44 6.01 8.96
C LEU A 131 -11.04 5.42 9.14
N ILE A 132 -10.85 4.49 10.08
CA ILE A 132 -9.55 3.87 10.35
C ILE A 132 -9.67 2.36 10.24
N TRP A 133 -8.84 1.78 9.38
CA TRP A 133 -8.68 0.34 9.23
C TRP A 133 -7.24 0.02 8.83
N HIS A 134 -6.85 -1.25 8.92
CA HIS A 134 -5.54 -1.70 8.49
C HIS A 134 -5.53 -2.12 7.00
N SER A 135 -6.68 -2.51 6.46
CA SER A 135 -6.87 -2.86 5.05
C SER A 135 -7.55 -1.72 4.26
N ASN A 136 -7.54 -1.80 2.93
CA ASN A 136 -8.08 -0.79 2.01
C ASN A 136 -7.60 0.63 2.32
N GLN A 137 -6.30 0.78 2.59
CA GLN A 137 -5.65 2.07 2.80
C GLN A 137 -4.95 2.52 1.52
N SER A 138 -4.79 3.84 1.33
CA SER A 138 -3.85 4.39 0.35
C SER A 138 -2.40 4.18 0.83
N ALA A 139 -1.99 2.92 0.94
CA ALA A 139 -0.74 2.51 1.58
C ALA A 139 0.48 3.04 0.82
N GLY A 140 0.42 3.12 -0.51
CA GLY A 140 1.48 3.75 -1.32
C GLY A 140 1.73 5.21 -0.95
N TYR A 141 0.66 5.99 -0.74
CA TYR A 141 0.77 7.37 -0.26
C TYR A 141 1.32 7.44 1.17
N LEU A 142 0.71 6.69 2.11
CA LEU A 142 1.11 6.71 3.52
C LEU A 142 2.56 6.25 3.73
N ASN A 143 3.00 5.20 3.02
CA ASN A 143 4.39 4.77 3.05
C ASN A 143 5.31 5.76 2.34
N GLY A 144 4.84 6.44 1.29
CA GLY A 144 5.59 7.46 0.55
C GLY A 144 5.93 8.69 1.40
N ILE A 145 4.99 9.19 2.20
CA ILE A 145 5.23 10.38 3.05
C ILE A 145 6.19 10.12 4.21
N ILE A 146 6.35 8.86 4.62
CA ILE A 146 7.34 8.44 5.63
C ILE A 146 8.57 7.77 5.02
N ALA A 147 8.67 7.71 3.68
CA ALA A 147 9.79 7.08 3.02
C ALA A 147 11.09 7.84 3.33
N PRO A 148 12.23 7.14 3.33
CA PRO A 148 13.52 7.79 3.44
C PRO A 148 13.74 8.78 2.29
N THR A 149 14.39 9.89 2.58
CA THR A 149 14.82 10.81 1.52
C THR A 149 16.14 10.31 0.96
N VAL A 150 16.14 9.88 -0.31
CA VAL A 150 17.36 9.47 -1.01
C VAL A 150 17.97 10.68 -1.70
N ILE A 151 19.20 11.00 -1.32
CA ILE A 151 20.01 12.02 -1.99
C ILE A 151 20.90 11.30 -3.00
N PRO A 152 20.77 11.61 -4.31
CA PRO A 152 21.65 11.05 -5.32
C PRO A 152 23.12 11.40 -5.04
N GLY A 153 24.02 10.43 -5.24
CA GLY A 153 25.45 10.67 -5.20
C GLY A 153 25.91 11.59 -6.33
N SER A 154 27.03 12.29 -6.14
CA SER A 154 27.70 13.03 -7.21
C SER A 154 28.42 12.07 -8.17
N SER A 155 28.55 12.49 -9.43
CA SER A 155 29.14 11.68 -10.51
C SER A 155 30.66 11.50 -10.43
N GLY A 156 31.36 12.17 -9.51
CA GLY A 156 32.83 12.07 -9.36
C GLY A 156 33.30 11.81 -7.93
N THR A 157 34.59 11.49 -7.77
CA THR A 157 35.20 11.28 -6.45
C THR A 157 35.44 12.58 -5.73
N ASN A 158 35.22 12.55 -4.42
CA ASN A 158 35.70 13.59 -3.53
C ASN A 158 37.23 13.65 -3.53
N VAL A 159 37.80 14.72 -4.07
CA VAL A 159 39.24 14.97 -4.07
C VAL A 159 39.78 15.47 -2.72
N LEU A 160 38.90 15.70 -1.73
CA LEU A 160 39.31 15.93 -0.35
C LEU A 160 39.58 14.62 0.41
N ASP A 161 40.73 14.54 1.07
CA ASP A 161 40.95 13.54 2.11
C ASP A 161 40.20 13.92 3.40
N LEU A 162 39.07 13.25 3.63
CA LEU A 162 38.28 13.38 4.85
C LEU A 162 38.68 12.39 5.95
N THR A 163 39.65 11.49 5.71
CA THR A 163 40.09 10.48 6.67
C THR A 163 40.45 11.10 8.03
N PRO A 164 41.19 12.23 8.10
CA PRO A 164 41.47 12.89 9.37
C PRO A 164 40.20 13.27 10.12
N ILE A 165 39.24 13.92 9.45
CA ILE A 165 37.98 14.37 10.05
C ILE A 165 37.17 13.17 10.54
N LYS A 166 37.07 12.11 9.72
CA LYS A 166 36.33 10.89 10.08
C LYS A 166 36.95 10.16 11.28
N ASN A 167 38.26 10.26 11.45
CA ASN A 167 38.99 9.75 12.62
C ASN A 167 38.99 10.73 13.81
N GLY A 168 38.24 11.83 13.73
CA GLY A 168 38.11 12.82 14.79
C GLY A 168 39.31 13.76 14.95
N THR A 169 40.16 13.85 13.93
CA THR A 169 41.32 14.74 13.87
C THR A 169 41.13 15.81 12.80
N PHE A 170 41.94 16.87 12.84
CA PHE A 170 41.95 17.92 11.82
C PHE A 170 43.31 17.98 11.10
N THR A 171 44.01 16.85 10.98
CA THR A 171 45.30 16.80 10.27
C THR A 171 45.13 17.30 8.84
N GLY A 172 45.93 18.29 8.43
CA GLY A 172 45.82 18.93 7.11
C GLY A 172 44.74 20.02 6.99
N TRP A 173 43.87 20.17 7.99
CA TRP A 173 42.83 21.20 8.06
C TRP A 173 43.24 22.30 9.04
N ALA A 174 43.07 23.57 8.68
CA ALA A 174 43.37 24.68 9.58
C ALA A 174 42.10 25.18 10.29
N ARG A 175 42.16 25.29 11.62
CA ARG A 175 41.07 25.80 12.47
C ARG A 175 41.32 27.27 12.79
N ASN A 176 41.13 28.13 11.78
CA ASN A 176 41.38 29.56 11.89
C ASN A 176 40.24 30.23 12.68
N ASN A 177 40.59 31.11 13.62
CA ASN A 177 39.60 31.81 14.48
C ASN A 177 38.53 30.85 15.02
N PRO A 178 38.83 29.85 15.87
CA PRO A 178 37.95 28.70 16.11
C PRO A 178 36.63 29.02 16.86
N GLY A 179 36.28 30.29 17.06
CA GLY A 179 35.10 30.71 17.83
C GLY A 179 35.12 30.13 19.24
N LYS A 180 34.03 29.45 19.62
CA LYS A 180 33.93 28.65 20.86
C LYS A 180 34.55 27.26 20.70
N GLY A 181 34.63 26.74 19.47
CA GLY A 181 35.34 25.50 19.17
C GLY A 181 34.98 24.92 17.81
N ILE A 182 35.94 24.19 17.23
CA ILE A 182 35.76 23.33 16.04
C ILE A 182 36.17 21.91 16.43
N THR A 183 35.20 21.01 16.44
CA THR A 183 35.33 19.62 16.91
C THR A 183 34.60 18.66 15.96
N THR A 184 34.80 17.36 16.15
CA THR A 184 33.98 16.32 15.53
C THR A 184 33.05 15.72 16.58
N VAL A 185 31.84 15.33 16.18
CA VAL A 185 30.85 14.73 17.07
C VAL A 185 30.29 13.48 16.38
N ALA A 186 30.47 12.32 17.01
CA ALA A 186 29.96 11.06 16.51
C ALA A 186 28.41 11.05 16.50
N SER A 187 27.83 10.30 15.57
CA SER A 187 26.37 10.07 15.47
C SER A 187 25.51 11.35 15.43
N SER A 188 26.10 12.46 14.98
CA SER A 188 25.45 13.78 14.92
C SER A 188 25.38 14.34 13.50
N GLY A 189 25.79 13.56 12.50
CA GLY A 189 25.68 13.91 11.09
C GLY A 189 24.28 13.69 10.52
N LEU A 190 24.22 13.62 9.19
CA LEU A 190 23.00 13.52 8.39
C LEU A 190 22.28 12.18 8.62
N THR A 191 23.05 11.12 8.86
CA THR A 191 22.54 9.81 9.32
C THR A 191 22.88 9.59 10.81
N SER A 192 22.09 8.77 11.50
CA SER A 192 22.33 8.44 12.91
C SER A 192 23.69 7.77 13.20
N THR A 193 24.36 7.27 12.16
CA THR A 193 25.68 6.63 12.22
C THR A 193 26.82 7.54 11.76
N SER A 194 26.51 8.67 11.13
CA SER A 194 27.51 9.59 10.58
C SER A 194 28.05 10.58 11.63
N ALA A 195 29.33 10.91 11.51
CA ALA A 195 29.95 11.98 12.30
C ALA A 195 29.66 13.36 11.68
N ALA A 196 29.56 14.38 12.53
CA ALA A 196 29.49 15.77 12.11
C ALA A 196 30.75 16.54 12.51
N ILE A 197 31.14 17.50 11.68
CA ILE A 197 32.01 18.60 12.06
C ILE A 197 31.13 19.63 12.77
N GLN A 198 31.39 19.86 14.05
CA GLN A 198 30.72 20.90 14.83
C GLN A 198 31.58 22.16 14.84
N LEU A 199 30.99 23.27 14.42
CA LEU A 199 31.60 24.60 14.47
C LEU A 199 30.70 25.49 15.33
N ALA A 200 31.21 25.97 16.47
CA ALA A 200 30.44 26.82 17.38
C ALA A 200 31.02 28.24 17.40
N SER A 201 30.21 29.23 17.05
CA SER A 201 30.63 30.64 17.10
C SER A 201 30.68 31.16 18.54
N SER A 202 31.57 32.10 18.82
CA SER A 202 31.69 32.73 20.14
C SER A 202 30.62 33.80 20.34
N ALA A 203 30.43 34.24 21.59
CA ALA A 203 29.56 35.38 21.90
C ALA A 203 30.03 36.71 21.25
N SER A 204 31.30 36.80 20.84
CA SER A 204 31.90 37.97 20.18
C SER A 204 31.97 37.85 18.66
N SER A 205 31.48 36.74 18.09
CA SER A 205 31.50 36.54 16.63
C SER A 205 30.57 37.55 15.95
N SER A 206 31.13 38.32 15.01
CA SER A 206 30.43 39.43 14.34
C SER A 206 30.79 39.57 12.86
N ALA A 207 31.62 38.66 12.33
CA ALA A 207 32.12 38.70 10.97
C ALA A 207 32.29 37.28 10.42
N ALA A 208 32.17 37.11 9.10
CA ALA A 208 32.26 35.81 8.43
C ALA A 208 33.46 34.97 8.90
N TYR A 209 34.63 35.62 9.03
CA TYR A 209 35.90 34.99 9.41
C TYR A 209 36.07 34.74 10.92
N SER A 210 35.11 35.12 11.77
CA SER A 210 35.19 34.89 13.23
C SER A 210 35.11 33.40 13.62
N LEU A 211 34.75 32.52 12.68
CA LEU A 211 34.75 31.07 12.79
C LEU A 211 35.12 30.46 11.43
N GLN A 212 36.33 29.91 11.28
CA GLN A 212 36.82 29.38 10.00
C GLN A 212 37.42 27.98 10.09
N LEU A 213 36.95 27.11 9.21
CA LEU A 213 37.62 25.83 8.92
C LEU A 213 38.14 25.86 7.49
N THR A 214 39.46 25.80 7.33
CA THR A 214 40.15 25.86 6.05
C THR A 214 40.51 24.46 5.58
N SER A 215 40.21 24.16 4.31
CA SER A 215 40.52 22.90 3.67
C SER A 215 42.03 22.65 3.51
N PRO A 216 42.47 21.39 3.36
CA PRO A 216 43.74 21.07 2.74
C PRO A 216 43.83 21.64 1.32
N ASN A 217 45.04 21.64 0.75
CA ASN A 217 45.22 21.95 -0.67
C ASN A 217 44.49 20.91 -1.54
N VAL A 218 43.65 21.41 -2.44
CA VAL A 218 42.93 20.61 -3.43
C VAL A 218 43.62 20.76 -4.78
N PRO A 219 44.24 19.70 -5.33
CA PRO A 219 44.83 19.75 -6.67
C PRO A 219 43.78 20.08 -7.73
N ILE A 220 44.17 20.80 -8.78
CA ILE A 220 43.32 21.09 -9.93
C ILE A 220 43.99 20.68 -11.25
N VAL A 221 43.17 20.28 -12.21
CA VAL A 221 43.54 20.00 -13.59
C VAL A 221 43.10 21.18 -14.45
N ALA A 222 44.02 21.69 -15.27
CA ALA A 222 43.73 22.83 -16.11
C ALA A 222 42.58 22.53 -17.08
N GLY A 223 41.59 23.43 -17.13
CA GLY A 223 40.41 23.28 -17.99
C GLY A 223 39.24 22.51 -17.37
N HIS A 224 39.38 22.00 -16.15
CA HIS A 224 38.31 21.26 -15.45
C HIS A 224 37.42 22.17 -14.59
N ASN A 225 36.17 21.74 -14.42
CA ASN A 225 35.17 22.29 -13.52
C ASN A 225 35.19 21.53 -12.20
N TYR A 226 34.95 22.25 -11.10
CA TYR A 226 34.88 21.65 -9.76
C TYR A 226 33.56 21.97 -9.08
N GLU A 227 33.04 21.04 -8.28
CA GLU A 227 31.88 21.25 -7.40
C GLU A 227 32.31 21.11 -5.93
N ILE A 228 31.93 22.07 -5.09
CA ILE A 228 32.04 21.94 -3.63
C ILE A 228 30.64 21.71 -3.08
N SER A 229 30.45 20.64 -2.32
CA SER A 229 29.15 20.36 -1.69
C SER A 229 29.30 19.80 -0.28
N PHE A 230 28.30 20.08 0.58
CA PHE A 230 28.17 19.49 1.90
C PHE A 230 26.77 19.73 2.45
N TYR A 231 26.35 18.89 3.40
CA TYR A 231 25.14 19.14 4.19
C TYR A 231 25.49 19.90 5.47
N ILE A 232 24.69 20.91 5.79
CA ILE A 232 24.83 21.73 7.00
C ILE A 232 23.47 21.97 7.65
N LYS A 233 23.46 22.04 8.99
CA LYS A 233 22.36 22.61 9.79
C LYS A 233 22.92 23.46 10.93
N SER A 234 22.07 24.21 11.61
CA SER A 234 22.41 24.96 12.82
C SER A 234 21.33 24.82 13.89
N ASP A 235 21.71 24.92 15.15
CA ASP A 235 20.79 24.86 16.29
C ASP A 235 19.72 25.96 16.29
N VAL A 236 20.08 27.14 15.78
CA VAL A 236 19.20 28.30 15.55
C VAL A 236 19.39 28.84 14.12
N ALA A 237 18.65 29.88 13.74
CA ALA A 237 18.86 30.55 12.45
C ALA A 237 20.31 31.05 12.33
N GLY A 238 21.04 30.54 11.35
CA GLY A 238 22.47 30.80 11.15
C GLY A 238 22.78 31.41 9.78
N LYS A 239 24.06 31.75 9.56
CA LYS A 239 24.53 32.35 8.29
C LYS A 239 25.97 31.94 8.00
N GLY A 240 26.28 31.60 6.75
CA GLY A 240 27.60 31.12 6.34
C GLY A 240 27.97 31.45 4.90
N ARG A 241 29.25 31.37 4.56
CA ARG A 241 29.74 31.43 3.17
C ARG A 241 30.96 30.54 2.95
N ILE A 242 31.37 30.40 1.69
CA ILE A 242 32.66 29.81 1.30
C ILE A 242 33.56 30.90 0.73
N SER A 243 34.76 31.05 1.27
CA SER A 243 35.81 31.93 0.72
C SER A 243 37.02 31.13 0.24
N PHE A 244 37.89 31.74 -0.56
CA PHE A 244 39.01 31.05 -1.21
C PHE A 244 40.34 31.76 -0.98
N ASN A 245 41.45 31.03 -1.14
CA ASN A 245 42.78 31.64 -1.14
C ASN A 245 43.10 32.31 -2.51
N ALA A 246 44.30 32.87 -2.64
CA ALA A 246 44.73 33.65 -3.81
C ALA A 246 44.85 32.86 -5.14
N SER A 247 44.51 31.57 -5.16
CA SER A 247 44.44 30.74 -6.38
C SER A 247 43.19 31.03 -7.23
N LEU A 248 42.13 31.61 -6.65
CA LEU A 248 40.96 32.07 -7.40
C LEU A 248 41.04 33.56 -7.71
N THR A 249 40.46 33.95 -8.84
CA THR A 249 40.37 35.36 -9.26
C THR A 249 39.46 36.18 -8.34
N ASN A 250 38.39 35.57 -7.81
CA ASN A 250 37.51 36.14 -6.79
C ASN A 250 37.53 35.27 -5.52
N GLN A 251 38.12 35.80 -4.45
CA GLN A 251 38.25 35.10 -3.16
C GLN A 251 36.96 35.11 -2.32
N TYR A 252 35.98 35.97 -2.65
CA TYR A 252 34.72 36.12 -1.93
C TYR A 252 33.54 36.18 -2.92
N PRO A 253 33.27 35.09 -3.67
CA PRO A 253 32.26 35.12 -4.71
C PRO A 253 30.84 35.13 -4.12
N TYR A 254 29.96 35.86 -4.79
CA TYR A 254 28.51 35.69 -4.63
C TYR A 254 28.13 34.44 -5.42
N LYS A 255 27.30 33.56 -4.85
CA LYS A 255 26.89 32.30 -5.49
C LYS A 255 25.40 32.03 -5.25
N ASP A 256 24.82 31.19 -6.09
CA ASP A 256 23.61 30.44 -5.75
C ASP A 256 24.04 29.21 -4.94
N TRP A 257 24.01 29.36 -3.61
CA TRP A 257 24.57 28.39 -2.67
C TRP A 257 23.84 27.04 -2.63
N PHE A 258 22.62 26.97 -3.16
CA PHE A 258 21.78 25.78 -3.15
C PHE A 258 21.55 25.21 -4.55
N SER A 259 22.18 25.79 -5.59
CA SER A 259 22.02 25.40 -6.99
C SER A 259 20.54 25.35 -7.43
N THR A 260 19.74 26.32 -6.96
CA THR A 260 18.28 26.43 -7.19
C THR A 260 17.90 27.24 -8.43
N GLY A 261 18.87 27.90 -9.07
CA GLY A 261 18.64 28.92 -10.08
C GLY A 261 18.27 30.29 -9.49
N ALA A 262 18.41 30.46 -8.18
CA ALA A 262 18.09 31.71 -7.49
C ALA A 262 19.16 32.81 -7.71
N SER A 263 18.83 34.03 -7.29
CA SER A 263 19.78 35.15 -7.32
C SER A 263 21.01 34.86 -6.46
N TRP A 264 22.18 35.29 -6.95
CA TRP A 264 23.44 35.08 -6.25
C TRP A 264 23.52 35.97 -5.00
N THR A 265 23.97 35.38 -3.89
CA THR A 265 24.08 36.07 -2.60
C THR A 265 25.48 35.92 -2.03
N GLU A 266 25.84 36.83 -1.12
CA GLU A 266 27.15 36.82 -0.43
C GLU A 266 27.32 35.64 0.52
N ALA A 267 26.22 35.13 1.07
CA ALA A 267 26.19 34.11 2.10
C ALA A 267 24.84 33.40 2.10
N PHE A 268 24.83 32.14 2.51
CA PHE A 268 23.64 31.32 2.70
C PHE A 268 23.14 31.39 4.15
N ALA A 269 21.84 31.15 4.34
CA ALA A 269 21.23 30.98 5.66
C ALA A 269 21.16 29.49 6.04
N THR A 270 21.23 29.19 7.33
CA THR A 270 21.08 27.82 7.87
C THR A 270 19.93 27.75 8.87
N THR A 271 19.35 26.56 9.03
CA THR A 271 18.22 26.27 9.93
C THR A 271 18.49 24.98 10.72
N SER A 272 17.55 24.59 11.59
CA SER A 272 17.59 23.31 12.31
C SER A 272 17.45 22.08 11.43
N SER A 273 17.03 22.25 10.17
CA SER A 273 16.95 21.19 9.17
C SER A 273 18.24 21.13 8.36
N TRP A 274 18.64 19.92 7.96
CA TRP A 274 19.79 19.72 7.07
C TRP A 274 19.51 20.33 5.69
N GLN A 275 20.47 21.11 5.19
CA GLN A 275 20.42 21.78 3.88
C GLN A 275 21.72 21.48 3.12
N GLN A 276 21.61 21.21 1.81
CA GLN A 276 22.79 20.99 0.97
C GLN A 276 23.33 22.30 0.41
N VAL A 277 24.50 22.72 0.85
CA VAL A 277 25.25 23.77 0.16
C VAL A 277 25.98 23.11 -1.01
N LYS A 278 25.84 23.68 -2.21
CA LYS A 278 26.45 23.19 -3.45
C LYS A 278 26.82 24.36 -4.34
N ILE A 279 28.10 24.49 -4.67
CA ILE A 279 28.60 25.53 -5.58
C ILE A 279 29.49 24.93 -6.66
N LYS A 280 29.49 25.55 -7.84
CA LYS A 280 30.39 25.20 -8.96
C LYS A 280 31.47 26.25 -9.15
N LEU A 281 32.67 25.78 -9.47
CA LEU A 281 33.84 26.54 -9.89
C LEU A 281 34.15 26.19 -11.34
N ALA A 282 34.11 27.19 -12.21
CA ALA A 282 34.43 27.03 -13.61
C ALA A 282 35.96 27.17 -13.83
N PRO A 283 36.52 26.67 -14.94
CA PRO A 283 37.94 26.86 -15.28
C PRO A 283 38.40 28.32 -15.20
N GLY A 284 37.53 29.27 -15.56
CA GLY A 284 37.81 30.70 -15.51
C GLY A 284 37.85 31.32 -14.11
N ASP A 285 37.37 30.62 -13.08
CA ASP A 285 37.45 31.09 -11.69
C ASP A 285 38.88 30.99 -11.15
N PHE A 286 39.72 30.09 -11.69
CA PHE A 286 41.10 29.88 -11.26
C PHE A 286 42.05 30.88 -11.93
N LYS A 287 42.97 31.44 -11.14
CA LYS A 287 44.02 32.33 -11.65
C LYS A 287 45.02 31.52 -12.49
N ALA A 288 45.46 32.09 -13.61
CA ALA A 288 46.43 31.45 -14.49
C ALA A 288 47.69 30.98 -13.74
N GLY A 289 48.10 29.73 -13.98
CA GLY A 289 49.24 29.09 -13.33
C GLY A 289 48.94 28.41 -11.98
N SER A 290 47.70 28.47 -11.48
CA SER A 290 47.31 27.74 -10.26
C SER A 290 47.29 26.23 -10.51
N THR A 291 47.83 25.46 -9.55
CA THR A 291 47.85 23.98 -9.60
C THR A 291 47.06 23.35 -8.46
N ALA A 292 46.63 24.15 -7.48
CA ALA A 292 45.75 23.75 -6.38
C ALA A 292 45.00 24.96 -5.82
N PHE A 293 43.95 24.72 -5.04
CA PHE A 293 43.23 25.75 -4.28
C PHE A 293 42.91 25.31 -2.85
N GLN A 294 42.52 26.27 -2.00
CA GLN A 294 41.92 26.02 -0.69
C GLN A 294 40.66 26.86 -0.54
N PHE A 295 39.72 26.37 0.26
CA PHE A 295 38.54 27.11 0.64
C PHE A 295 38.37 27.16 2.17
N ASN A 296 37.65 28.17 2.65
CA ASN A 296 37.26 28.33 4.04
C ASN A 296 35.75 28.20 4.18
N LEU A 297 35.31 27.46 5.20
CA LEU A 297 33.94 27.48 5.70
C LEU A 297 33.84 28.62 6.72
N ASP A 298 33.29 29.76 6.29
CA ASP A 298 33.17 31.00 7.07
C ASP A 298 31.79 31.05 7.76
N LEU A 299 31.73 30.72 9.06
CA LEU A 299 30.48 30.57 9.82
C LEU A 299 30.36 31.55 11.00
N GLY A 300 31.17 32.61 11.01
CA GLY A 300 31.30 33.54 12.13
C GLY A 300 30.33 34.72 12.16
N TYR A 301 29.36 34.82 11.23
CA TYR A 301 28.49 36.00 11.11
C TYR A 301 27.71 36.33 12.39
N LEU A 302 27.22 35.30 13.07
CA LEU A 302 26.30 35.43 14.19
C LEU A 302 26.91 34.83 15.45
N PRO A 303 26.73 35.47 16.62
CA PRO A 303 27.24 34.95 17.88
C PRO A 303 26.41 33.77 18.39
N ASN A 304 27.06 32.84 19.09
CA ASN A 304 26.43 31.70 19.78
C ASN A 304 25.58 30.77 18.88
N VAL A 305 25.99 30.56 17.63
CA VAL A 305 25.36 29.58 16.73
C VAL A 305 26.24 28.34 16.66
N THR A 306 25.63 27.16 16.78
CA THR A 306 26.30 25.87 16.60
C THR A 306 25.89 25.29 15.26
N TYR A 307 26.86 25.14 14.36
CA TYR A 307 26.70 24.53 13.05
C TYR A 307 27.17 23.08 13.08
N LEU A 308 26.44 22.21 12.39
CA LEU A 308 26.83 20.83 12.14
C LEU A 308 26.94 20.63 10.63
N ILE A 309 28.11 20.18 10.17
CA ILE A 309 28.35 19.76 8.79
C ILE A 309 28.56 18.25 8.79
N ASP A 310 27.84 17.51 7.96
CA ASP A 310 28.02 16.07 7.89
C ASP A 310 29.39 15.74 7.26
N ALA A 311 30.22 15.00 8.02
CA ALA A 311 31.60 14.70 7.64
C ALA A 311 31.72 13.71 6.47
N ASN A 312 30.66 12.97 6.13
CA ASN A 312 30.63 12.08 4.97
C ASN A 312 30.18 12.79 3.69
N THR A 313 29.47 13.92 3.81
CA THR A 313 28.94 14.66 2.66
C THR A 313 29.85 15.78 2.16
N LEU A 314 30.85 16.21 2.95
CA LEU A 314 31.77 17.27 2.53
C LEU A 314 32.66 16.83 1.38
N ALA A 315 32.40 17.35 0.19
CA ALA A 315 33.09 16.97 -1.02
C ALA A 315 33.57 18.15 -1.85
N VAL A 316 34.73 17.95 -2.49
CA VAL A 316 35.12 18.67 -3.69
C VAL A 316 35.21 17.64 -4.81
N VAL A 317 34.52 17.86 -5.92
CA VAL A 317 34.45 16.90 -7.02
C VAL A 317 34.96 17.56 -8.29
N ASP A 318 35.90 16.91 -8.96
CA ASP A 318 36.28 17.25 -10.33
C ASP A 318 35.20 16.71 -11.28
N LEU A 319 34.46 17.61 -11.93
CA LEU A 319 33.34 17.27 -12.79
C LEU A 319 33.77 16.76 -14.17
N ASP A 320 35.05 16.93 -14.53
CA ASP A 320 35.61 16.55 -15.83
C ASP A 320 36.68 15.42 -15.71
N ALA A 321 36.93 14.93 -14.49
CA ALA A 321 37.79 13.78 -14.28
C ALA A 321 37.25 12.55 -15.01
N ALA A 322 38.13 11.78 -15.65
CA ALA A 322 37.74 10.49 -16.23
C ALA A 322 37.25 9.55 -15.11
N THR A 323 35.96 9.23 -15.11
CA THR A 323 35.31 8.50 -14.01
C THR A 323 35.35 7.00 -14.24
N GLY A 324 35.94 6.21 -13.34
CA GLY A 324 35.46 4.84 -13.11
C GLY A 324 36.40 3.84 -12.43
N PRO A 325 35.83 2.80 -11.78
CA PRO A 325 36.55 1.56 -11.50
C PRO A 325 37.15 1.01 -12.80
N VAL A 326 38.34 0.39 -12.72
CA VAL A 326 38.91 -0.30 -13.88
C VAL A 326 37.96 -1.43 -14.24
N ASN A 327 37.15 -1.22 -15.28
CA ASN A 327 36.25 -2.23 -15.78
C ASN A 327 37.09 -3.27 -16.50
N LEU A 328 36.95 -4.53 -16.08
CA LEU A 328 37.56 -5.64 -16.77
C LEU A 328 36.87 -5.96 -18.09
N LEU A 329 35.80 -5.25 -18.46
CA LEU A 329 35.17 -5.32 -19.78
C LEU A 329 35.56 -4.08 -20.59
N SER A 330 35.88 -4.29 -21.88
CA SER A 330 36.26 -3.22 -22.80
C SER A 330 35.09 -2.30 -23.19
N ASN A 331 33.85 -2.76 -23.04
CA ASN A 331 32.65 -2.01 -23.35
C ASN A 331 31.49 -2.42 -22.43
N GLY A 332 31.33 -1.71 -21.31
CA GLY A 332 30.25 -1.94 -20.36
C GLY A 332 29.08 -0.96 -20.45
N ASN A 333 29.29 0.20 -21.08
CA ASN A 333 28.32 1.31 -21.12
C ASN A 333 27.52 1.40 -22.42
N PHE A 334 27.93 0.64 -23.46
CA PHE A 334 27.24 0.52 -24.74
C PHE A 334 26.96 1.83 -25.51
N ASN A 335 27.58 2.94 -25.12
CA ASN A 335 27.37 4.25 -25.75
C ASN A 335 27.77 4.28 -27.23
N SER A 336 28.72 3.42 -27.62
CA SER A 336 29.21 3.27 -28.99
C SER A 336 28.79 1.94 -29.62
N GLY A 337 27.70 1.32 -29.14
CA GLY A 337 27.20 0.03 -29.59
C GLY A 337 27.68 -1.15 -28.74
N ILE A 338 27.61 -2.38 -29.29
CA ILE A 338 27.84 -3.64 -28.56
C ILE A 338 29.19 -4.32 -28.88
N THR A 339 30.15 -3.58 -29.42
CA THR A 339 31.50 -4.10 -29.71
C THR A 339 32.12 -4.72 -28.46
N GLY A 340 32.74 -5.90 -28.58
CA GLY A 340 33.30 -6.65 -27.44
C GLY A 340 32.34 -7.66 -26.81
N TRP A 341 31.09 -7.74 -27.27
CA TRP A 341 30.11 -8.75 -26.88
C TRP A 341 29.72 -9.64 -28.06
N SER A 342 29.50 -10.93 -27.81
CA SER A 342 29.18 -11.91 -28.84
C SER A 342 28.09 -12.89 -28.41
N ARG A 343 27.31 -13.37 -29.37
CA ARG A 343 26.35 -14.45 -29.15
C ARG A 343 27.08 -15.78 -29.11
N ALA A 344 27.12 -16.41 -27.94
CA ALA A 344 27.60 -17.78 -27.78
C ALA A 344 26.51 -18.81 -28.16
N ASN A 345 25.26 -18.60 -27.73
CA ASN A 345 24.10 -19.42 -28.07
C ASN A 345 22.87 -18.56 -28.36
N GLY A 346 21.89 -19.11 -29.09
CA GLY A 346 20.60 -18.45 -29.39
C GLY A 346 20.40 -18.19 -30.87
N ALA A 347 19.29 -17.51 -31.20
CA ALA A 347 18.93 -17.16 -32.57
C ALA A 347 19.94 -16.20 -33.23
N ALA A 348 19.92 -16.13 -34.58
CA ALA A 348 20.87 -15.33 -35.34
C ALA A 348 20.86 -13.84 -34.93
N ASP A 349 19.67 -13.33 -34.63
CA ASP A 349 19.31 -11.97 -34.27
C ASP A 349 19.15 -11.75 -32.75
N ALA A 350 19.57 -12.71 -31.93
CA ALA A 350 19.40 -12.65 -30.48
C ALA A 350 20.17 -11.50 -29.79
N LEU A 351 21.15 -10.87 -30.45
CA LEU A 351 21.96 -9.77 -29.89
C LEU A 351 22.02 -8.58 -30.85
N SER A 352 21.68 -7.39 -30.36
CA SER A 352 21.77 -6.13 -31.11
C SER A 352 22.01 -4.93 -30.19
N ALA A 353 22.38 -3.78 -30.75
CA ALA A 353 22.46 -2.52 -30.01
C ALA A 353 21.08 -1.83 -29.99
N ALA A 354 20.73 -1.23 -28.86
CA ALA A 354 19.58 -0.34 -28.71
C ALA A 354 20.04 1.12 -28.54
N GLY A 355 19.21 2.08 -28.96
CA GLY A 355 19.48 3.51 -28.79
C GLY A 355 19.03 4.06 -27.44
N ALA A 356 19.32 5.35 -27.19
CA ALA A 356 19.10 6.05 -25.92
C ALA A 356 17.70 5.90 -25.28
N SER A 357 16.62 5.80 -26.08
CA SER A 357 15.27 5.59 -25.54
C SER A 357 15.08 4.26 -24.81
N ASN A 358 16.00 3.32 -25.03
CA ASN A 358 16.00 2.00 -24.42
C ASN A 358 17.26 1.75 -23.58
N ALA A 359 18.05 2.79 -23.30
CA ALA A 359 19.21 2.77 -22.41
C ALA A 359 18.81 3.19 -20.99
N TYR A 360 19.63 2.82 -20.00
CA TYR A 360 19.46 3.33 -18.63
C TYR A 360 20.00 4.76 -18.56
N GLU A 361 21.16 4.99 -19.18
CA GLU A 361 21.77 6.30 -19.34
C GLU A 361 22.60 6.34 -20.64
N GLY A 362 23.03 7.53 -21.06
CA GLY A 362 23.86 7.67 -22.26
C GLY A 362 23.13 7.42 -23.59
N SER A 363 23.86 6.92 -24.58
CA SER A 363 23.42 6.86 -25.99
C SER A 363 22.97 5.47 -26.46
N GLY A 364 23.17 4.40 -25.68
CA GLY A 364 22.74 3.06 -26.09
C GLY A 364 22.87 1.99 -25.01
N ALA A 365 22.30 0.81 -25.28
CA ALA A 365 22.32 -0.37 -24.40
C ALA A 365 22.43 -1.66 -25.22
N MET A 366 22.74 -2.78 -24.56
CA MET A 366 22.71 -4.11 -25.16
C MET A 366 21.28 -4.66 -25.17
N LYS A 367 20.76 -5.01 -26.35
CA LYS A 367 19.45 -5.65 -26.53
C LYS A 367 19.61 -7.14 -26.81
N ILE A 368 18.89 -7.95 -26.04
CA ILE A 368 18.88 -9.41 -26.18
C ILE A 368 17.44 -9.90 -26.40
N VAL A 369 17.25 -10.75 -27.41
CA VAL A 369 15.95 -11.37 -27.72
C VAL A 369 16.04 -12.87 -27.48
N ASN A 370 15.25 -13.37 -26.53
CA ASN A 370 15.07 -14.80 -26.31
C ASN A 370 13.68 -15.24 -26.82
N ALA A 371 13.65 -16.09 -27.83
CA ALA A 371 12.39 -16.45 -28.51
C ALA A 371 11.56 -17.52 -27.79
N ALA A 372 12.13 -18.28 -26.84
CA ALA A 372 11.47 -19.42 -26.21
C ALA A 372 11.77 -19.54 -24.71
N ASN A 373 10.81 -20.09 -23.95
CA ASN A 373 10.97 -20.38 -22.53
C ASN A 373 11.79 -21.67 -22.34
N ASN A 374 12.92 -21.59 -21.64
CA ASN A 374 13.76 -22.74 -21.30
C ASN A 374 14.17 -22.67 -19.81
N PRO A 375 13.23 -22.85 -18.87
CA PRO A 375 13.42 -22.57 -17.44
C PRO A 375 14.51 -23.42 -16.75
N THR A 376 15.00 -24.47 -17.40
CA THR A 376 16.09 -25.34 -16.91
C THR A 376 17.34 -25.28 -17.79
N GLU A 377 17.31 -24.55 -18.90
CA GLU A 377 18.38 -24.46 -19.90
C GLU A 377 18.63 -23.00 -20.31
N GLN A 378 18.85 -22.14 -19.32
CA GLN A 378 19.08 -20.69 -19.50
C GLN A 378 20.24 -20.39 -20.46
N TRP A 379 21.18 -21.32 -20.64
CA TRP A 379 22.31 -21.22 -21.56
C TRP A 379 21.91 -21.27 -23.05
N ARG A 380 20.66 -21.62 -23.40
CA ARG A 380 20.19 -21.69 -24.79
C ARG A 380 20.17 -20.33 -25.52
N THR A 381 20.11 -19.24 -24.75
CA THR A 381 20.36 -17.89 -25.26
C THR A 381 21.45 -17.29 -24.37
N GLN A 382 22.65 -17.16 -24.93
CA GLN A 382 23.85 -16.83 -24.17
C GLN A 382 24.70 -15.78 -24.88
N ILE A 383 24.99 -14.69 -24.17
CA ILE A 383 25.80 -13.57 -24.65
C ILE A 383 27.06 -13.45 -23.80
N GLN A 384 28.23 -13.42 -24.42
CA GLN A 384 29.51 -13.45 -23.74
C GLN A 384 30.38 -12.22 -24.06
N SER A 385 31.30 -11.90 -23.15
CA SER A 385 32.39 -10.96 -23.35
C SER A 385 33.67 -11.45 -22.65
N THR A 386 34.82 -11.01 -23.15
CA THR A 386 36.13 -11.37 -22.63
C THR A 386 36.64 -10.29 -21.68
N PHE A 387 37.25 -10.70 -20.58
CA PHE A 387 37.92 -9.79 -19.67
C PHE A 387 39.22 -9.23 -20.27
N THR A 388 39.56 -8.00 -19.91
CA THR A 388 40.83 -7.34 -20.28
C THR A 388 42.03 -7.97 -19.57
N SER A 389 41.80 -8.67 -18.45
CA SER A 389 42.78 -9.50 -17.75
C SER A 389 42.12 -10.69 -17.07
N THR A 390 42.86 -11.78 -16.87
CA THR A 390 42.35 -12.97 -16.16
C THR A 390 42.10 -12.69 -14.68
N LEU A 391 41.08 -13.34 -14.09
CA LEU A 391 40.82 -13.21 -12.66
C LEU A 391 41.87 -13.95 -11.83
N VAL A 392 42.17 -13.41 -10.66
CA VAL A 392 43.19 -13.93 -9.74
C VAL A 392 42.55 -14.83 -8.68
N ALA A 393 43.09 -16.04 -8.49
CA ALA A 393 42.57 -17.00 -7.52
C ALA A 393 42.45 -16.41 -6.11
N GLY A 394 41.29 -16.60 -5.47
CA GLY A 394 41.00 -16.13 -4.11
C GLY A 394 40.70 -14.64 -3.98
N LYS A 395 40.80 -13.85 -5.06
CA LYS A 395 40.50 -12.42 -5.04
C LYS A 395 39.00 -12.17 -5.22
N SER A 396 38.48 -11.18 -4.49
CA SER A 396 37.09 -10.75 -4.61
C SER A 396 36.91 -9.77 -5.77
N TYR A 397 35.87 -10.00 -6.56
CA TYR A 397 35.41 -9.10 -7.62
C TYR A 397 33.91 -8.87 -7.46
N LYS A 398 33.39 -7.83 -8.10
CA LYS A 398 31.97 -7.55 -8.21
C LYS A 398 31.60 -7.41 -9.68
N VAL A 399 30.57 -8.14 -10.09
CA VAL A 399 29.86 -7.93 -11.35
C VAL A 399 28.61 -7.09 -11.03
N SER A 400 28.41 -5.97 -11.70
CA SER A 400 27.18 -5.18 -11.59
C SER A 400 26.65 -4.78 -12.95
N TYR A 401 25.34 -4.69 -13.10
CA TYR A 401 24.69 -4.28 -14.34
C TYR A 401 23.27 -3.78 -14.09
N MET A 402 22.80 -2.86 -14.93
CA MET A 402 21.41 -2.45 -15.01
C MET A 402 20.67 -3.38 -15.98
N ILE A 403 19.46 -3.81 -15.62
CA ILE A 403 18.63 -4.61 -16.51
C ILE A 403 17.15 -4.25 -16.40
N ARG A 404 16.45 -4.36 -17.53
CA ARG A 404 14.99 -4.43 -17.63
C ARG A 404 14.57 -5.37 -18.77
N SER A 405 13.30 -5.74 -18.80
CA SER A 405 12.68 -6.52 -19.86
C SER A 405 11.30 -5.96 -20.23
N GLU A 406 10.79 -6.25 -21.42
CA GLU A 406 9.48 -5.71 -21.88
C GLU A 406 8.28 -6.32 -21.13
N ALA A 407 8.49 -7.43 -20.41
CA ALA A 407 7.54 -8.09 -19.52
C ALA A 407 8.28 -8.78 -18.37
N ALA A 408 7.59 -9.54 -17.51
CA ALA A 408 8.23 -10.36 -16.49
C ALA A 408 9.20 -11.37 -17.13
N GLY A 409 10.45 -11.42 -16.65
CA GLY A 409 11.51 -12.26 -17.23
C GLY A 409 12.51 -12.77 -16.20
N SER A 410 13.57 -13.43 -16.68
CA SER A 410 14.65 -13.98 -15.85
C SER A 410 16.01 -13.87 -16.53
N VAL A 411 17.03 -13.46 -15.76
CA VAL A 411 18.45 -13.41 -16.18
C VAL A 411 19.34 -14.04 -15.12
N ARG A 412 20.47 -14.63 -15.52
CA ARG A 412 21.61 -14.82 -14.62
C ARG A 412 22.93 -14.59 -15.35
N CYS A 413 24.00 -14.45 -14.56
CA CYS A 413 25.37 -14.39 -15.05
C CYS A 413 26.17 -15.66 -14.70
N SER A 414 27.19 -15.94 -15.51
CA SER A 414 28.26 -16.87 -15.17
C SER A 414 29.62 -16.37 -15.65
N THR A 415 30.71 -16.76 -14.97
CA THR A 415 32.06 -16.50 -15.49
C THR A 415 32.46 -17.58 -16.50
N THR A 416 33.38 -17.26 -17.42
CA THR A 416 33.92 -18.19 -18.42
C THR A 416 35.42 -18.46 -18.18
N PRO A 417 35.98 -19.59 -18.64
CA PRO A 417 35.31 -20.72 -19.32
C PRO A 417 34.45 -21.57 -18.36
N SER A 418 33.56 -22.40 -18.90
CA SER A 418 32.61 -23.22 -18.12
C SER A 418 33.28 -24.15 -17.10
N SER A 419 34.51 -24.59 -17.36
CA SER A 419 35.31 -25.42 -16.43
C SER A 419 35.70 -24.70 -15.14
N LEU A 420 35.70 -23.36 -15.13
CA LEU A 420 36.06 -22.50 -14.00
C LEU A 420 34.91 -21.56 -13.60
N ALA A 421 33.71 -21.79 -14.15
CA ALA A 421 32.59 -20.87 -13.97
C ALA A 421 32.13 -20.76 -12.51
N ASN A 422 31.90 -19.53 -12.09
CA ASN A 422 31.00 -19.17 -11.01
C ASN A 422 29.63 -18.88 -11.64
N TYR A 423 28.53 -19.18 -10.94
CA TYR A 423 27.17 -18.98 -11.42
C TYR A 423 26.40 -18.11 -10.45
N GLN A 424 25.72 -17.10 -10.99
CA GLN A 424 24.75 -16.28 -10.28
C GLN A 424 23.42 -17.05 -10.17
N GLY A 425 22.69 -16.87 -9.06
CA GLY A 425 21.29 -17.28 -8.99
C GLY A 425 20.41 -16.44 -9.91
N ASP A 426 19.33 -17.04 -10.41
CA ASP A 426 18.38 -16.37 -11.31
C ASP A 426 17.80 -15.09 -10.69
N GLN A 427 17.74 -14.03 -11.49
CA GLN A 427 17.21 -12.71 -11.13
C GLN A 427 15.95 -12.42 -11.94
N THR A 428 14.87 -12.07 -11.25
CA THR A 428 13.65 -11.61 -11.90
C THR A 428 13.81 -10.23 -12.50
N THR A 429 13.20 -10.01 -13.66
CA THR A 429 13.21 -8.74 -14.40
C THR A 429 11.79 -8.25 -14.69
N SER A 430 11.64 -6.94 -14.88
CA SER A 430 10.37 -6.27 -15.21
C SER A 430 10.62 -5.09 -16.16
N THR A 431 9.58 -4.32 -16.47
CA THR A 431 9.64 -3.13 -17.34
C THR A 431 10.45 -1.97 -16.75
N THR A 432 10.74 -1.99 -15.44
CA THR A 432 11.54 -0.98 -14.75
C THR A 432 13.01 -1.41 -14.65
N TRP A 433 13.93 -0.47 -14.89
CA TRP A 433 15.36 -0.70 -14.67
C TRP A 433 15.66 -1.08 -13.23
N LYS A 434 16.46 -2.14 -13.06
CA LYS A 434 16.90 -2.66 -11.77
C LYS A 434 18.42 -2.84 -11.80
N LEU A 435 19.08 -2.39 -10.74
CA LEU A 435 20.50 -2.70 -10.51
C LEU A 435 20.63 -4.12 -9.98
N ILE A 436 21.51 -4.91 -10.59
CA ILE A 436 21.93 -6.21 -10.11
C ILE A 436 23.40 -6.13 -9.71
N GLU A 437 23.72 -6.64 -8.52
CA GLU A 437 25.09 -6.77 -8.03
C GLU A 437 25.36 -8.22 -7.63
N TRP A 438 26.49 -8.75 -8.09
CA TRP A 438 26.92 -10.11 -7.84
C TRP A 438 28.38 -10.13 -7.39
N PRO A 439 28.63 -10.31 -6.07
CA PRO A 439 29.98 -10.53 -5.58
C PRO A 439 30.45 -11.93 -5.99
N ILE A 440 31.69 -12.02 -6.46
CA ILE A 440 32.35 -13.29 -6.81
C ILE A 440 33.70 -13.39 -6.12
N THR A 441 34.03 -14.58 -5.63
CA THR A 441 35.41 -14.93 -5.28
C THR A 441 35.97 -15.75 -6.42
N ALA A 442 36.99 -15.24 -7.10
CA ALA A 442 37.54 -15.88 -8.29
C ALA A 442 38.27 -17.19 -7.95
N LYS A 443 38.09 -18.21 -8.78
CA LYS A 443 38.82 -19.50 -8.71
C LYS A 443 40.21 -19.38 -9.31
N GLY A 444 40.44 -18.38 -10.16
CA GLY A 444 41.69 -18.10 -10.85
C GLY A 444 41.69 -18.66 -12.27
N GLY A 445 42.01 -17.82 -13.25
CA GLY A 445 42.06 -18.21 -14.67
C GLY A 445 40.75 -18.02 -15.43
N GLU A 446 39.70 -17.49 -14.80
CA GLU A 446 38.50 -17.03 -15.52
C GLU A 446 38.87 -15.89 -16.49
N THR A 447 38.30 -15.93 -17.69
CA THR A 447 38.67 -15.07 -18.82
C THR A 447 37.51 -14.22 -19.34
N GLY A 448 36.30 -14.37 -18.82
CA GLY A 448 35.15 -13.60 -19.30
C GLY A 448 33.87 -13.75 -18.49
N LEU A 449 32.82 -13.10 -18.98
CA LEU A 449 31.48 -13.07 -18.41
C LEU A 449 30.47 -13.55 -19.45
N SER A 450 29.43 -14.23 -18.99
CA SER A 450 28.33 -14.75 -19.78
C SER A 450 27.00 -14.35 -19.14
N PHE A 451 26.06 -13.84 -19.94
CA PHE A 451 24.66 -13.71 -19.58
C PHE A 451 23.87 -14.91 -20.12
N ASP A 452 23.14 -15.60 -19.25
CA ASP A 452 22.27 -16.73 -19.59
C ASP A 452 20.80 -16.28 -19.49
N ILE A 453 20.13 -16.12 -20.63
CA ILE A 453 18.79 -15.47 -20.75
C ILE A 453 17.74 -16.41 -21.35
N GLY A 454 18.05 -17.69 -21.53
CA GLY A 454 17.14 -18.69 -22.10
C GLY A 454 15.92 -19.04 -21.23
N GLY A 455 15.91 -18.64 -19.96
CA GLY A 455 14.91 -19.06 -18.97
C GLY A 455 13.48 -18.67 -19.33
N VAL A 456 13.28 -17.40 -19.70
CA VAL A 456 11.97 -16.83 -20.06
C VAL A 456 12.08 -16.09 -21.38
N ALA A 457 11.16 -16.33 -22.30
CA ALA A 457 11.06 -15.66 -23.58
C ALA A 457 10.77 -14.17 -23.37
N GLY A 458 11.41 -13.32 -24.17
CA GLY A 458 11.23 -11.88 -24.08
C GLY A 458 12.39 -11.08 -24.65
N THR A 459 12.20 -9.76 -24.61
CA THR A 459 13.21 -8.78 -24.98
C THR A 459 13.80 -8.17 -23.71
N TYR A 460 15.12 -8.19 -23.61
CA TYR A 460 15.89 -7.72 -22.47
C TYR A 460 16.81 -6.58 -22.90
N TYR A 461 17.01 -5.63 -22.01
CA TYR A 461 17.94 -4.52 -22.17
C TYR A 461 18.90 -4.51 -20.99
N ILE A 462 20.20 -4.57 -21.27
CA ILE A 462 21.27 -4.56 -20.28
C ILE A 462 22.16 -3.35 -20.53
N ASP A 463 22.50 -2.66 -19.46
CA ASP A 463 23.31 -1.46 -19.51
C ASP A 463 24.28 -1.39 -18.31
N ASN A 464 25.32 -0.56 -18.40
CA ASN A 464 26.30 -0.33 -17.33
C ASN A 464 26.88 -1.60 -16.71
N VAL A 465 27.31 -2.55 -17.55
CA VAL A 465 27.98 -3.77 -17.09
C VAL A 465 29.38 -3.45 -16.61
N LEU A 466 29.66 -3.76 -15.35
CA LEU A 466 30.92 -3.52 -14.70
C LEU A 466 31.42 -4.80 -14.04
N VAL A 467 32.66 -5.18 -14.33
CA VAL A 467 33.39 -6.20 -13.59
C VAL A 467 34.63 -5.55 -13.02
N THR A 468 34.72 -5.50 -11.70
CA THR A 468 35.82 -4.80 -11.02
C THR A 468 36.23 -5.51 -9.74
N ASP A 469 37.50 -5.41 -9.38
CA ASP A 469 38.01 -5.77 -8.05
C ASP A 469 37.92 -4.62 -7.03
N GLY A 470 37.27 -3.50 -7.41
CA GLY A 470 37.24 -2.27 -6.63
C GLY A 470 38.44 -1.36 -6.87
N SER A 471 39.39 -1.73 -7.75
CA SER A 471 40.44 -0.81 -8.19
C SER A 471 39.87 0.26 -9.13
N SER A 472 40.36 1.47 -8.98
CA SER A 472 39.93 2.64 -9.76
C SER A 472 41.11 3.27 -10.48
N GLY A 473 40.90 3.67 -11.73
CA GLY A 473 41.82 4.52 -12.47
C GLY A 473 41.36 5.96 -12.30
N GLY A 474 41.85 6.65 -11.26
CA GLY A 474 41.25 7.92 -10.85
C GLY A 474 39.87 7.71 -10.19
N GLY A 475 39.48 8.61 -9.29
CA GLY A 475 38.39 8.36 -8.36
C GLY A 475 36.97 8.35 -8.98
N GLY A 476 36.19 7.29 -8.70
CA GLY A 476 34.80 7.09 -9.15
C GLY A 476 33.68 7.77 -8.32
N PRO A 477 32.40 7.52 -8.61
CA PRO A 477 31.26 8.25 -8.04
C PRO A 477 31.06 8.02 -6.53
N THR A 478 30.49 9.01 -5.84
CA THR A 478 30.05 8.89 -4.43
C THR A 478 28.72 8.13 -4.33
N ALA A 479 28.54 7.29 -3.30
CA ALA A 479 27.28 6.59 -3.07
C ALA A 479 26.13 7.56 -2.70
N PRO A 480 24.86 7.24 -3.06
CA PRO A 480 23.71 8.00 -2.58
C PRO A 480 23.59 7.94 -1.05
N VAL A 481 23.06 9.01 -0.46
CA VAL A 481 22.81 9.08 0.99
C VAL A 481 21.32 8.91 1.25
N THR A 482 20.97 7.87 2.00
CA THR A 482 19.60 7.64 2.46
C THR A 482 19.40 8.29 3.83
N ILE A 483 18.47 9.24 3.91
CA ILE A 483 18.04 9.87 5.17
C ILE A 483 16.78 9.16 5.65
N GLU A 484 16.96 8.30 6.64
CA GLU A 484 15.85 7.70 7.38
C GLU A 484 15.13 8.76 8.21
N LYS A 485 13.79 8.75 8.17
CA LYS A 485 12.99 9.50 9.14
C LYS A 485 13.06 8.80 10.49
N THR A 486 13.24 9.58 11.55
CA THR A 486 13.15 9.07 12.92
C THR A 486 11.74 8.57 13.22
N GLU A 487 11.60 7.68 14.21
CA GLU A 487 10.28 7.19 14.62
C GLU A 487 9.37 8.34 15.07
N ALA A 488 9.90 9.35 15.75
CA ALA A 488 9.13 10.54 16.16
C ALA A 488 8.62 11.36 14.96
N GLU A 489 9.43 11.51 13.90
CA GLU A 489 8.99 12.16 12.65
C GLU A 489 7.91 11.35 11.95
N LYS A 490 8.05 10.01 11.87
CA LYS A 490 7.03 9.14 11.29
C LYS A 490 5.72 9.22 12.08
N THR A 491 5.77 9.13 13.41
CA THR A 491 4.60 9.30 14.28
C THR A 491 3.91 10.64 14.03
N LYS A 492 4.67 11.73 13.95
CA LYS A 492 4.10 13.05 13.67
C LYS A 492 3.45 13.11 12.27
N ILE A 493 4.15 12.67 11.23
CA ILE A 493 3.66 12.72 9.84
C ILE A 493 2.39 11.87 9.69
N ILE A 494 2.37 10.66 10.21
CA ILE A 494 1.20 9.77 10.16
C ILE A 494 0.05 10.30 11.03
N GLY A 495 0.36 10.92 12.18
CA GLY A 495 -0.64 11.54 13.04
C GLY A 495 -1.30 12.76 12.39
N ASP A 496 -0.51 13.58 11.71
CA ASP A 496 -1.00 14.71 10.93
C ASP A 496 -1.86 14.22 9.74
N ALA A 497 -1.46 13.14 9.06
CA ALA A 497 -2.25 12.51 7.98
C ALA A 497 -3.58 11.92 8.48
N MET A 498 -3.60 11.24 9.63
CA MET A 498 -4.84 10.79 10.28
C MET A 498 -5.77 11.97 10.60
N THR A 499 -5.20 13.05 11.15
CA THR A 499 -5.94 14.25 11.50
C THR A 499 -6.57 14.90 10.27
N ASP A 500 -5.80 15.05 9.20
CA ASP A 500 -6.29 15.61 7.93
C ASP A 500 -7.42 14.76 7.33
N TRP A 501 -7.23 13.44 7.27
CA TRP A 501 -8.22 12.48 6.77
C TRP A 501 -9.54 12.54 7.55
N ILE A 502 -9.49 12.33 8.87
CA ILE A 502 -10.70 12.27 9.71
C ILE A 502 -11.41 13.62 9.72
N SER A 503 -10.66 14.73 9.88
CA SER A 503 -11.25 16.07 9.94
C SER A 503 -11.98 16.43 8.65
N LYS A 504 -11.38 16.16 7.47
CA LYS A 504 -12.00 16.44 6.17
C LYS A 504 -13.21 15.55 5.93
N MET A 505 -13.10 14.24 6.13
CA MET A 505 -14.22 13.30 5.92
C MET A 505 -15.45 13.67 6.75
N ILE A 506 -15.26 13.84 8.06
CA ILE A 506 -16.39 14.11 8.96
C ILE A 506 -16.93 15.51 8.77
N THR A 507 -16.07 16.52 8.57
CA THR A 507 -16.55 17.89 8.33
C THR A 507 -17.37 17.97 7.05
N HIS A 508 -16.92 17.30 5.98
CA HIS A 508 -17.61 17.29 4.69
C HIS A 508 -18.99 16.64 4.77
N TYR A 509 -19.09 15.49 5.46
CA TYR A 509 -20.36 14.75 5.59
C TYR A 509 -21.18 15.08 6.84
N LYS A 510 -20.81 16.12 7.58
CA LYS A 510 -21.40 16.49 8.87
C LYS A 510 -22.93 16.61 8.88
N THR A 511 -23.52 17.00 7.76
CA THR A 511 -24.98 17.21 7.63
C THR A 511 -25.73 16.00 7.05
N SER A 512 -25.02 14.93 6.73
CA SER A 512 -25.58 13.80 5.96
C SER A 512 -25.27 12.43 6.56
N VAL A 513 -24.17 12.28 7.30
CA VAL A 513 -23.75 11.03 7.94
C VAL A 513 -23.62 11.26 9.45
N PHE A 514 -24.45 10.56 10.22
CA PHE A 514 -24.58 10.75 11.67
C PHE A 514 -24.09 9.56 12.50
N SER A 515 -23.63 8.51 11.85
CA SER A 515 -23.08 7.32 12.50
C SER A 515 -21.88 6.82 11.71
N TRP A 516 -20.82 6.42 12.41
CA TRP A 516 -19.54 6.06 11.81
C TRP A 516 -18.92 4.85 12.50
N ASP A 517 -18.44 3.89 11.71
CA ASP A 517 -17.36 3.00 12.15
C ASP A 517 -16.07 3.82 12.12
N VAL A 518 -15.66 4.31 13.28
CA VAL A 518 -14.43 5.08 13.44
C VAL A 518 -13.21 4.18 13.30
N LEU A 519 -13.30 2.97 13.86
CA LEU A 519 -12.21 2.01 13.85
C LEU A 519 -12.73 0.60 13.56
N ASN A 520 -12.18 0.00 12.51
CA ASN A 520 -12.49 -1.35 12.08
C ASN A 520 -11.34 -2.31 12.41
N GLU A 521 -11.69 -3.48 12.93
CA GLU A 521 -10.85 -4.66 13.15
C GLU A 521 -9.50 -4.42 13.85
N PRO A 522 -9.50 -3.76 15.02
CA PRO A 522 -8.27 -3.51 15.76
C PRO A 522 -7.70 -4.75 16.45
N MET A 523 -8.48 -5.82 16.61
CA MET A 523 -8.07 -6.98 17.41
C MET A 523 -7.46 -8.09 16.55
N LYS A 524 -6.46 -8.77 17.11
CA LYS A 524 -5.98 -10.07 16.62
C LYS A 524 -6.96 -11.16 17.04
N GLU A 525 -6.83 -12.33 16.44
CA GLU A 525 -7.71 -13.47 16.75
C GLU A 525 -7.59 -13.94 18.21
N ASP A 526 -6.44 -13.75 18.87
CA ASP A 526 -6.22 -14.08 20.28
C ASP A 526 -6.77 -13.04 21.28
N GLY A 527 -7.46 -12.00 20.78
CA GLY A 527 -8.03 -10.92 21.58
C GLY A 527 -7.03 -9.86 22.05
N THR A 528 -5.78 -9.91 21.61
CA THR A 528 -4.83 -8.80 21.80
C THR A 528 -4.97 -7.75 20.71
N LEU A 529 -4.59 -6.49 21.00
CA LEU A 529 -4.59 -5.43 20.00
C LEU A 529 -3.54 -5.72 18.92
N ARG A 530 -3.87 -5.40 17.67
CA ARG A 530 -2.88 -5.33 16.58
C ARG A 530 -1.74 -4.38 16.96
N ASP A 531 -0.53 -4.70 16.53
CA ASP A 531 0.68 -3.92 16.83
C ASP A 531 1.52 -3.62 15.57
N GLY A 532 1.07 -4.07 14.40
CA GLY A 532 1.77 -3.89 13.14
C GLY A 532 2.79 -4.97 12.82
N SER A 533 2.83 -6.05 13.61
CA SER A 533 3.68 -7.23 13.37
C SER A 533 2.97 -8.36 12.62
N GLU A 534 1.74 -8.16 12.16
CA GLU A 534 0.88 -9.21 11.59
C GLU A 534 1.39 -9.75 10.23
N GLY A 535 2.38 -9.08 9.61
CA GLY A 535 3.09 -9.60 8.43
C GLY A 535 2.30 -9.54 7.12
N ASP A 536 1.23 -8.76 7.06
CA ASP A 536 0.45 -8.56 5.83
C ASP A 536 1.26 -7.76 4.79
N THR A 537 1.21 -8.25 3.55
CA THR A 537 1.94 -7.72 2.39
C THR A 537 1.01 -7.23 1.29
N ALA A 538 -0.30 -7.18 1.53
CA ALA A 538 -1.26 -6.62 0.59
C ALA A 538 -0.91 -5.17 0.25
N ALA A 539 -1.11 -4.79 -1.02
CA ALA A 539 -0.71 -3.49 -1.54
C ALA A 539 -1.46 -2.31 -0.91
N ASP A 540 -2.62 -2.57 -0.30
CA ASP A 540 -3.51 -1.63 0.38
C ASP A 540 -3.47 -1.77 1.91
N TYR A 541 -2.53 -2.56 2.46
CA TYR A 541 -2.34 -2.70 3.89
C TYR A 541 -1.52 -1.54 4.47
N PHE A 542 -2.00 -0.93 5.56
CA PHE A 542 -1.23 0.01 6.36
C PHE A 542 -1.59 -0.07 7.86
N SER A 543 -0.57 -0.28 8.71
CA SER A 543 -0.77 -0.37 10.16
C SER A 543 -0.62 1.00 10.84
N TRP A 544 -1.75 1.63 11.16
CA TRP A 544 -1.78 2.88 11.92
C TRP A 544 -1.17 2.74 13.32
N VAL A 545 -1.47 1.63 14.01
CA VAL A 545 -0.98 1.34 15.37
C VAL A 545 0.54 1.19 15.44
N LYS A 546 1.19 0.75 14.36
CA LYS A 546 2.66 0.67 14.27
C LYS A 546 3.33 2.01 14.51
N TYR A 547 2.76 3.09 13.94
CA TYR A 547 3.37 4.42 13.97
C TYR A 547 2.80 5.31 15.07
N LEU A 548 1.55 5.10 15.46
CA LEU A 548 0.83 5.94 16.43
C LEU A 548 0.68 5.28 17.80
N GLY A 549 1.04 4.00 17.93
CA GLY A 549 0.92 3.22 19.15
C GLY A 549 -0.53 2.98 19.56
N LYS A 550 -0.71 2.42 20.76
CA LYS A 550 -2.01 1.99 21.31
C LYS A 550 -3.06 3.13 21.40
N ASP A 551 -2.62 4.39 21.49
CA ASP A 551 -3.49 5.56 21.60
C ASP A 551 -4.06 6.03 20.24
N TYR A 552 -3.72 5.39 19.11
CA TYR A 552 -4.23 5.80 17.79
C TYR A 552 -5.78 5.85 17.70
N ALA A 553 -6.46 4.88 18.33
CA ALA A 553 -7.92 4.87 18.42
C ALA A 553 -8.44 6.03 19.29
N VAL A 554 -7.78 6.34 20.41
CA VAL A 554 -8.12 7.49 21.27
C VAL A 554 -8.13 8.77 20.44
N THR A 555 -7.08 8.96 19.64
CA THR A 555 -6.95 10.10 18.73
C THR A 555 -8.07 10.09 17.69
N ALA A 556 -8.31 8.97 17.02
CA ALA A 556 -9.36 8.85 16.00
C ALA A 556 -10.76 9.19 16.53
N PHE A 557 -11.15 8.65 17.69
CA PHE A 557 -12.45 8.94 18.32
C PHE A 557 -12.56 10.40 18.80
N LYS A 558 -11.48 11.00 19.32
CA LYS A 558 -11.47 12.42 19.69
C LYS A 558 -11.63 13.32 18.49
N LEU A 559 -10.89 13.05 17.41
CA LEU A 559 -11.03 13.77 16.14
C LEU A 559 -12.45 13.63 15.60
N ALA A 560 -12.99 12.40 15.61
CA ALA A 560 -14.33 12.16 15.12
C ALA A 560 -15.40 12.94 15.88
N ARG A 561 -15.32 12.94 17.21
CA ARG A 561 -16.21 13.75 18.05
C ARG A 561 -16.00 15.26 17.86
N GLN A 562 -14.76 15.70 17.68
CA GLN A 562 -14.41 17.12 17.53
C GLN A 562 -14.98 17.73 16.25
N TYR A 563 -14.85 17.04 15.12
CA TYR A 563 -15.27 17.56 13.82
C TYR A 563 -16.74 17.24 13.49
N GLY A 564 -17.29 16.16 14.06
CA GLY A 564 -18.67 15.74 13.88
C GLY A 564 -19.67 16.56 14.70
N ASN A 565 -20.87 16.00 14.83
CA ASN A 565 -21.88 16.51 15.75
C ASN A 565 -21.75 15.84 17.13
N PRO A 566 -22.12 16.54 18.21
CA PRO A 566 -22.16 15.94 19.56
C PRO A 566 -23.08 14.72 19.65
N THR A 567 -24.07 14.61 18.77
CA THR A 567 -25.07 13.53 18.73
C THR A 567 -24.68 12.35 17.84
N ASP A 568 -23.63 12.49 17.02
CA ASP A 568 -23.20 11.42 16.11
C ASP A 568 -22.84 10.15 16.90
N LYS A 569 -23.12 8.98 16.34
CA LYS A 569 -22.82 7.68 16.97
C LYS A 569 -21.53 7.09 16.41
N LEU A 570 -20.54 6.95 17.28
CA LEU A 570 -19.19 6.50 16.92
C LEU A 570 -18.99 5.06 17.39
N PHE A 571 -18.77 4.17 16.43
CA PHE A 571 -18.63 2.73 16.63
C PHE A 571 -17.19 2.26 16.46
N ILE A 572 -16.85 1.22 17.20
CA ILE A 572 -15.71 0.33 16.93
C ILE A 572 -16.28 -1.01 16.43
N ASN A 573 -15.72 -1.57 15.36
CA ASN A 573 -16.28 -2.74 14.67
C ASN A 573 -15.24 -3.86 14.55
N ASP A 574 -15.64 -5.13 14.69
CA ASP A 574 -14.76 -6.29 14.48
C ASP A 574 -15.55 -7.57 14.13
N TYR A 575 -14.85 -8.55 13.55
CA TYR A 575 -15.38 -9.86 13.16
C TYR A 575 -14.95 -10.99 14.10
N ASN A 576 -15.58 -12.16 13.93
CA ASN A 576 -15.34 -13.37 14.73
C ASN A 576 -15.65 -13.24 16.22
N LEU A 577 -16.31 -12.17 16.69
CA LEU A 577 -16.61 -11.99 18.11
C LEU A 577 -17.54 -13.10 18.64
N GLU A 578 -18.37 -13.65 17.75
CA GLU A 578 -19.29 -14.75 17.98
C GLU A 578 -18.63 -16.13 17.96
N SER A 579 -17.39 -16.24 17.48
CA SER A 579 -16.60 -17.49 17.48
C SER A 579 -15.41 -17.46 18.45
N ARG A 580 -14.93 -16.25 18.77
CA ARG A 580 -13.79 -15.91 19.63
C ARG A 580 -14.21 -14.96 20.74
N LEU A 581 -14.69 -15.54 21.84
CA LEU A 581 -15.13 -14.78 23.01
C LEU A 581 -13.98 -14.02 23.70
N ASP A 582 -12.76 -14.53 23.60
CA ASP A 582 -11.52 -13.84 23.98
C ASP A 582 -11.31 -12.56 23.17
N LYS A 583 -11.58 -12.60 21.86
CA LYS A 583 -11.56 -11.41 21.00
C LYS A 583 -12.66 -10.41 21.37
N CYS A 584 -13.86 -10.88 21.69
CA CYS A 584 -14.95 -10.04 22.19
C CYS A 584 -14.56 -9.32 23.49
N ASP A 585 -13.98 -10.04 24.45
CA ASP A 585 -13.51 -9.46 25.72
C ASP A 585 -12.40 -8.42 25.47
N GLY A 586 -11.42 -8.75 24.62
CA GLY A 586 -10.34 -7.83 24.25
C GLY A 586 -10.84 -6.52 23.60
N LEU A 587 -11.85 -6.60 22.72
CA LEU A 587 -12.46 -5.41 22.11
C LEU A 587 -13.16 -4.55 23.17
N ILE A 588 -13.93 -5.16 24.09
CA ILE A 588 -14.59 -4.44 25.19
C ILE A 588 -13.56 -3.79 26.12
N GLU A 589 -12.44 -4.46 26.41
CA GLU A 589 -11.34 -3.89 27.18
C GLU A 589 -10.68 -2.72 26.45
N TYR A 590 -10.51 -2.80 25.13
CA TYR A 590 -9.96 -1.70 24.36
C TYR A 590 -10.90 -0.50 24.31
N VAL A 591 -12.22 -0.71 24.22
CA VAL A 591 -13.22 0.35 24.40
C VAL A 591 -13.05 1.04 25.75
N LYS A 592 -12.97 0.28 26.86
CA LYS A 592 -12.73 0.85 28.19
C LYS A 592 -11.43 1.64 28.27
N TYR A 593 -10.37 1.16 27.62
CA TYR A 593 -9.09 1.87 27.53
C TYR A 593 -9.24 3.22 26.79
N ILE A 594 -9.92 3.22 25.65
CA ILE A 594 -10.15 4.42 24.83
C ILE A 594 -10.88 5.48 25.66
N GLU A 595 -11.91 5.07 26.39
CA GLU A 595 -12.72 5.96 27.23
C GLU A 595 -11.99 6.42 28.50
N GLY A 596 -11.17 5.55 29.10
CA GLY A 596 -10.27 5.91 30.20
C GLY A 596 -9.25 7.00 29.83
N LYS A 597 -9.03 7.24 28.53
CA LYS A 597 -8.19 8.31 27.98
C LYS A 597 -8.98 9.55 27.53
N GLY A 598 -10.28 9.60 27.83
CA GLY A 598 -11.15 10.75 27.59
C GLY A 598 -11.70 10.86 26.16
N ALA A 599 -11.64 9.79 25.36
CA ALA A 599 -12.45 9.67 24.14
C ALA A 599 -13.82 9.06 24.48
N THR A 600 -14.76 9.05 23.54
CA THR A 600 -16.09 8.44 23.72
C THR A 600 -16.36 7.45 22.61
N VAL A 601 -16.69 6.21 22.98
CA VAL A 601 -17.16 5.18 22.05
C VAL A 601 -18.63 4.93 22.37
N ASP A 602 -19.53 5.26 21.43
CA ASP A 602 -20.96 5.13 21.66
C ASP A 602 -21.45 3.70 21.47
N GLY A 603 -20.79 2.95 20.57
CA GLY A 603 -21.23 1.62 20.19
C GLY A 603 -20.14 0.64 19.80
N ILE A 604 -20.51 -0.64 19.80
CA ILE A 604 -19.71 -1.76 19.34
C ILE A 604 -20.46 -2.45 18.20
N GLY A 605 -19.80 -2.56 17.05
CA GLY A 605 -20.23 -3.35 15.91
C GLY A 605 -19.70 -4.77 16.00
N THR A 606 -20.56 -5.74 15.69
CA THR A 606 -20.16 -7.13 15.45
C THR A 606 -20.54 -7.49 14.02
N GLN A 607 -19.54 -7.83 13.20
CA GLN A 607 -19.74 -8.06 11.77
C GLN A 607 -20.68 -9.24 11.51
N MET A 608 -20.48 -10.36 12.23
CA MET A 608 -21.30 -11.58 12.10
C MET A 608 -21.25 -12.22 10.70
N HIS A 609 -20.06 -12.33 10.10
CA HIS A 609 -19.81 -13.15 8.91
C HIS A 609 -19.81 -14.65 9.23
N ILE A 610 -20.99 -15.27 9.29
CA ILE A 610 -21.18 -16.61 9.85
C ILE A 610 -21.49 -17.65 8.77
N GLY A 611 -21.66 -18.91 9.19
CA GLY A 611 -22.13 -20.00 8.33
C GLY A 611 -23.13 -20.88 9.07
N LEU A 612 -23.65 -21.90 8.38
CA LEU A 612 -24.66 -22.81 8.93
C LEU A 612 -24.22 -23.54 10.22
N THR A 613 -22.91 -23.72 10.40
CA THR A 613 -22.31 -24.46 11.52
C THR A 613 -21.75 -23.56 12.61
N THR A 614 -21.92 -22.24 12.52
CA THR A 614 -21.48 -21.32 13.58
C THR A 614 -22.16 -21.65 14.91
N ASP A 615 -21.37 -21.66 15.97
CA ASP A 615 -21.79 -22.07 17.31
C ASP A 615 -22.84 -21.11 17.89
N LYS A 616 -24.07 -21.62 18.01
CA LYS A 616 -25.24 -20.88 18.52
C LYS A 616 -25.11 -20.46 19.98
N ASP A 617 -24.40 -21.22 20.80
CA ASP A 617 -24.20 -20.89 22.22
C ASP A 617 -23.18 -19.76 22.37
N LYS A 618 -22.14 -19.73 21.51
CA LYS A 618 -21.19 -18.61 21.50
C LYS A 618 -21.81 -17.32 20.98
N ILE A 619 -22.71 -17.38 19.98
CA ILE A 619 -23.49 -16.20 19.55
C ILE A 619 -24.24 -15.57 20.74
N VAL A 620 -24.91 -16.40 21.55
CA VAL A 620 -25.63 -15.94 22.75
C VAL A 620 -24.67 -15.33 23.77
N GLN A 621 -23.55 -16.00 24.06
CA GLN A 621 -22.55 -15.51 25.01
C GLN A 621 -21.92 -14.18 24.56
N MET A 622 -21.66 -14.01 23.26
CA MET A 622 -21.19 -12.75 22.69
C MET A 622 -22.22 -11.64 22.94
N PHE A 623 -23.50 -11.84 22.60
CA PHE A 623 -24.52 -10.82 22.84
C PHE A 623 -24.66 -10.46 24.33
N GLN A 624 -24.55 -11.44 25.24
CA GLN A 624 -24.56 -11.16 26.68
C GLN A 624 -23.37 -10.30 27.12
N LYS A 625 -22.16 -10.57 26.60
CA LYS A 625 -20.95 -9.76 26.85
C LYS A 625 -21.10 -8.34 26.29
N LEU A 626 -21.60 -8.22 25.07
CA LEU A 626 -21.85 -6.95 24.42
C LEU A 626 -22.90 -6.12 25.17
N ALA A 627 -24.02 -6.71 25.60
CA ALA A 627 -25.02 -6.03 26.43
C ALA A 627 -24.42 -5.51 27.75
N ALA A 628 -23.59 -6.32 28.41
CA ALA A 628 -22.91 -5.96 29.65
C ALA A 628 -21.92 -4.79 29.49
N SER A 629 -21.48 -4.48 28.27
CA SER A 629 -20.60 -3.33 28.00
C SER A 629 -21.27 -1.97 28.22
N GLY A 630 -22.61 -1.91 28.23
CA GLY A 630 -23.34 -0.64 28.34
C GLY A 630 -23.52 0.09 27.00
N LYS A 631 -22.89 -0.37 25.91
CA LYS A 631 -22.82 0.31 24.61
C LYS A 631 -24.02 0.04 23.71
N LEU A 632 -24.20 0.90 22.71
CA LEU A 632 -25.03 0.59 21.56
C LEU A 632 -24.42 -0.60 20.81
N ILE A 633 -25.21 -1.61 20.49
CA ILE A 633 -24.75 -2.80 19.77
C ILE A 633 -25.38 -2.79 18.39
N LYS A 634 -24.54 -2.89 17.35
CA LYS A 634 -24.95 -3.02 15.95
C LYS A 634 -24.46 -4.37 15.45
N ILE A 635 -25.33 -5.18 14.85
CA ILE A 635 -24.87 -6.22 13.94
C ILE A 635 -24.57 -5.51 12.63
N SER A 636 -23.30 -5.42 12.25
CA SER A 636 -22.83 -4.47 11.23
C SER A 636 -22.76 -5.05 9.83
N GLU A 637 -22.58 -6.37 9.67
CA GLU A 637 -22.26 -6.98 8.36
C GLU A 637 -22.80 -8.43 8.25
N LEU A 638 -24.02 -8.68 8.73
CA LEU A 638 -24.57 -10.04 8.80
C LEU A 638 -24.71 -10.66 7.41
N ASP A 639 -24.01 -11.78 7.22
CA ASP A 639 -24.19 -12.71 6.12
C ASP A 639 -24.07 -14.16 6.63
N VAL A 640 -24.76 -15.10 5.97
CA VAL A 640 -24.81 -16.51 6.41
C VAL A 640 -24.43 -17.41 5.24
N ARG A 641 -23.17 -17.83 5.20
CA ARG A 641 -22.63 -18.66 4.12
C ARG A 641 -23.21 -20.06 4.08
N LEU A 642 -23.33 -20.59 2.86
CA LEU A 642 -23.87 -21.91 2.56
C LEU A 642 -22.78 -22.91 2.16
N GLY A 643 -21.58 -22.43 1.86
CA GLY A 643 -20.46 -23.24 1.34
C GLY A 643 -20.54 -23.50 -0.17
N THR A 644 -21.46 -22.85 -0.89
CA THR A 644 -21.76 -23.13 -2.31
C THR A 644 -22.59 -22.04 -2.96
N ALA A 645 -22.41 -21.86 -4.28
CA ALA A 645 -23.21 -21.00 -5.15
C ALA A 645 -24.51 -21.67 -5.65
N THR A 646 -24.66 -22.98 -5.44
CA THR A 646 -25.84 -23.77 -5.88
C THR A 646 -26.42 -24.54 -4.70
N PRO A 647 -26.96 -23.84 -3.69
CA PRO A 647 -27.44 -24.48 -2.47
C PRO A 647 -28.71 -25.29 -2.70
N THR A 648 -28.83 -26.41 -1.98
CA THR A 648 -30.07 -27.20 -1.92
C THR A 648 -31.17 -26.46 -1.17
N VAL A 649 -32.44 -26.82 -1.41
CA VAL A 649 -33.59 -26.30 -0.66
C VAL A 649 -33.42 -26.48 0.86
N ALA A 650 -32.87 -27.61 1.30
CA ALA A 650 -32.60 -27.87 2.72
C ALA A 650 -31.56 -26.90 3.30
N GLN A 651 -30.48 -26.63 2.57
CA GLN A 651 -29.47 -25.64 2.99
C GLN A 651 -30.07 -24.24 3.08
N GLN A 652 -30.92 -23.85 2.12
CA GLN A 652 -31.60 -22.55 2.18
C GLN A 652 -32.56 -22.44 3.39
N ALA A 653 -33.25 -23.53 3.73
CA ALA A 653 -34.08 -23.57 4.95
C ALA A 653 -33.23 -23.42 6.22
N SER A 654 -32.09 -24.12 6.31
CA SER A 654 -31.15 -23.95 7.44
C SER A 654 -30.55 -22.54 7.52
N GLN A 655 -30.31 -21.90 6.37
CA GLN A 655 -29.86 -20.51 6.33
C GLN A 655 -30.92 -19.58 6.92
N ALA A 656 -32.19 -19.77 6.56
CA ALA A 656 -33.30 -19.00 7.12
C ALA A 656 -33.43 -19.16 8.63
N GLU A 657 -33.30 -20.40 9.14
CA GLU A 657 -33.29 -20.66 10.58
C GLU A 657 -32.13 -19.97 11.30
N MET A 658 -30.95 -19.89 10.67
CA MET A 658 -29.80 -19.19 11.25
C MET A 658 -30.00 -17.67 11.28
N TYR A 659 -30.49 -17.06 10.19
CA TYR A 659 -30.85 -15.63 10.17
C TYR A 659 -31.88 -15.30 11.27
N GLN A 660 -32.95 -16.08 11.34
CA GLN A 660 -33.98 -15.91 12.36
C GLN A 660 -33.39 -16.05 13.77
N TYR A 661 -32.60 -17.09 14.01
CA TYR A 661 -31.98 -17.34 15.31
C TYR A 661 -31.10 -16.18 15.77
N VAL A 662 -30.25 -15.64 14.89
CA VAL A 662 -29.37 -14.51 15.21
C VAL A 662 -30.20 -13.28 15.62
N ILE A 663 -31.24 -12.94 14.85
CA ILE A 663 -32.08 -11.77 15.09
C ILE A 663 -32.88 -11.94 16.40
N ASP A 664 -33.43 -13.14 16.63
CA ASP A 664 -34.13 -13.47 17.87
C ASP A 664 -33.20 -13.32 19.09
N MET A 665 -31.97 -13.83 18.99
CA MET A 665 -31.00 -13.74 20.09
C MET A 665 -30.51 -12.32 20.32
N TYR A 666 -30.32 -11.52 19.27
CA TYR A 666 -30.02 -10.10 19.39
C TYR A 666 -31.14 -9.37 20.14
N LYS A 667 -32.39 -9.53 19.71
CA LYS A 667 -33.55 -8.88 20.35
C LYS A 667 -33.76 -9.33 21.79
N LYS A 668 -33.47 -10.60 22.09
CA LYS A 668 -33.62 -11.19 23.41
C LYS A 668 -32.52 -10.76 24.39
N HIS A 669 -31.27 -10.71 23.94
CA HIS A 669 -30.12 -10.53 24.84
C HIS A 669 -29.56 -9.11 24.86
N ILE A 670 -29.76 -8.31 23.81
CA ILE A 670 -29.41 -6.89 23.82
C ILE A 670 -30.61 -6.07 24.34
N PRO A 671 -30.49 -5.31 25.43
CA PRO A 671 -31.52 -4.38 25.89
C PRO A 671 -31.98 -3.41 24.79
N VAL A 672 -33.29 -3.13 24.71
CA VAL A 672 -33.88 -2.23 23.69
C VAL A 672 -33.14 -0.89 23.53
N PRO A 673 -32.74 -0.17 24.60
CA PRO A 673 -31.99 1.09 24.46
C PRO A 673 -30.58 0.94 23.87
N GLN A 674 -30.04 -0.28 23.87
CA GLN A 674 -28.75 -0.63 23.28
C GLN A 674 -28.87 -1.17 21.85
N GLN A 675 -30.08 -1.51 21.38
CA GLN A 675 -30.26 -2.06 20.03
C GLN A 675 -30.15 -0.94 18.99
N TYR A 676 -28.96 -0.72 18.43
CA TYR A 676 -28.79 0.28 17.37
C TYR A 676 -29.40 -0.18 16.05
N GLY A 677 -29.22 -1.45 15.69
CA GLY A 677 -29.71 -1.99 14.42
C GLY A 677 -28.95 -3.20 13.92
N ILE A 678 -29.44 -3.73 12.80
CA ILE A 678 -28.87 -4.89 12.10
C ILE A 678 -28.61 -4.47 10.66
N THR A 679 -27.46 -4.82 10.11
CA THR A 679 -27.11 -4.59 8.71
C THR A 679 -26.83 -5.92 8.04
N ILE A 680 -27.52 -6.18 6.93
CA ILE A 680 -27.30 -7.35 6.08
C ILE A 680 -26.21 -7.00 5.06
N TRP A 681 -25.18 -7.84 4.91
CA TRP A 681 -24.02 -7.52 4.06
C TRP A 681 -24.18 -8.07 2.64
N GLY A 682 -24.51 -7.19 1.69
CA GLY A 682 -24.91 -7.53 0.32
C GLY A 682 -26.44 -7.64 0.15
N VAL A 683 -26.92 -7.46 -1.07
CA VAL A 683 -28.35 -7.58 -1.42
C VAL A 683 -28.64 -9.00 -1.88
N SER A 684 -27.93 -9.49 -2.89
CA SER A 684 -28.27 -10.73 -3.57
C SER A 684 -27.05 -11.62 -3.80
N ASP A 685 -27.30 -12.90 -4.09
CA ASP A 685 -26.25 -13.86 -4.46
C ASP A 685 -25.70 -13.64 -5.89
N ASN A 686 -25.94 -12.47 -6.49
CA ASN A 686 -25.43 -12.17 -7.81
C ASN A 686 -23.89 -12.08 -7.77
N SER A 687 -23.22 -12.73 -8.73
CA SER A 687 -21.76 -12.78 -8.76
C SER A 687 -21.09 -11.41 -8.85
N LYS A 688 -21.78 -10.37 -9.34
CA LYS A 688 -21.30 -8.98 -9.35
C LYS A 688 -21.15 -8.38 -7.95
N GLU A 689 -21.90 -8.87 -6.98
CA GLU A 689 -21.76 -8.45 -5.57
C GLU A 689 -20.63 -9.19 -4.86
N HIS A 690 -20.25 -10.36 -5.37
CA HIS A 690 -19.30 -11.29 -4.75
C HIS A 690 -17.97 -11.42 -5.48
N GLU A 691 -17.63 -10.46 -6.35
CA GLU A 691 -16.39 -10.48 -7.13
C GLU A 691 -15.14 -10.52 -6.23
N TYR A 692 -15.15 -9.72 -5.16
CA TYR A 692 -14.02 -9.55 -4.24
C TYR A 692 -14.29 -10.13 -2.84
N TRP A 693 -15.55 -10.41 -2.49
CA TRP A 693 -15.97 -10.91 -1.18
C TRP A 693 -16.87 -12.14 -1.34
N LEU A 694 -16.39 -13.29 -0.85
CA LEU A 694 -17.08 -14.59 -0.89
C LEU A 694 -17.46 -15.08 -2.30
N PRO A 695 -16.49 -15.21 -3.24
CA PRO A 695 -16.79 -15.78 -4.54
C PRO A 695 -17.26 -17.22 -4.42
N ASN A 696 -18.30 -17.58 -5.19
CA ASN A 696 -18.94 -18.91 -5.20
C ASN A 696 -19.72 -19.28 -3.93
N GLU A 697 -20.27 -18.30 -3.23
CA GLU A 697 -21.19 -18.48 -2.10
C GLU A 697 -22.62 -18.03 -2.45
N SER A 698 -23.57 -18.26 -1.54
CA SER A 698 -24.96 -17.78 -1.64
C SER A 698 -25.48 -17.25 -0.29
N PRO A 699 -24.86 -16.19 0.27
CA PRO A 699 -25.06 -15.83 1.67
C PRO A 699 -26.24 -14.86 1.91
N ASN A 700 -26.83 -14.29 0.86
CA ASN A 700 -27.76 -13.17 0.96
C ASN A 700 -29.24 -13.58 0.95
N LEU A 701 -30.13 -12.59 1.07
CA LEU A 701 -31.58 -12.80 1.23
C LEU A 701 -32.32 -12.95 -0.12
N TRP A 702 -31.71 -12.47 -1.20
CA TRP A 702 -32.18 -12.61 -2.56
C TRP A 702 -31.22 -13.48 -3.36
N ASP A 703 -31.74 -14.23 -4.33
CA ASP A 703 -30.91 -14.98 -5.27
C ASP A 703 -30.32 -14.08 -6.37
N ALA A 704 -29.49 -14.65 -7.26
CA ALA A 704 -28.82 -13.90 -8.31
C ALA A 704 -29.75 -13.14 -9.29
N ASN A 705 -31.05 -13.49 -9.32
CA ASN A 705 -32.09 -12.86 -10.15
C ASN A 705 -32.98 -11.91 -9.33
N TYR A 706 -32.57 -11.57 -8.11
CA TYR A 706 -33.33 -10.74 -7.17
C TYR A 706 -34.66 -11.34 -6.74
N VAL A 707 -34.79 -12.68 -6.75
CA VAL A 707 -35.94 -13.37 -6.16
C VAL A 707 -35.67 -13.65 -4.69
N ARG A 708 -36.66 -13.41 -3.83
CA ARG A 708 -36.52 -13.62 -2.38
C ARG A 708 -36.33 -15.10 -2.06
N LYS A 709 -35.32 -15.42 -1.24
CA LYS A 709 -34.99 -16.77 -0.77
C LYS A 709 -35.71 -17.12 0.52
N HIS A 710 -35.55 -18.37 1.00
CA HIS A 710 -35.91 -18.76 2.37
C HIS A 710 -35.33 -17.81 3.43
N ALA A 711 -34.10 -17.33 3.21
CA ALA A 711 -33.42 -16.41 4.12
C ALA A 711 -34.21 -15.10 4.33
N TYR A 712 -34.94 -14.62 3.31
CA TYR A 712 -35.83 -13.48 3.46
C TYR A 712 -36.94 -13.75 4.49
N LYS A 713 -37.57 -14.94 4.42
CA LYS A 713 -38.57 -15.38 5.42
C LYS A 713 -37.95 -15.39 6.82
N GLY A 714 -36.83 -16.07 7.00
CA GLY A 714 -36.19 -16.18 8.32
C GLY A 714 -35.83 -14.82 8.91
N THR A 715 -35.34 -13.91 8.07
CA THR A 715 -35.04 -12.53 8.47
C THR A 715 -36.30 -11.78 8.88
N ALA A 716 -37.36 -11.80 8.06
CA ALA A 716 -38.61 -11.12 8.35
C ALA A 716 -39.29 -11.66 9.62
N ASP A 717 -39.29 -12.98 9.82
CA ASP A 717 -39.87 -13.61 10.99
C ASP A 717 -39.11 -13.27 12.28
N GLY A 718 -37.77 -13.26 12.23
CA GLY A 718 -36.94 -12.84 13.36
C GLY A 718 -37.16 -11.36 13.71
N LEU A 719 -37.22 -10.50 12.69
CA LEU A 719 -37.54 -9.08 12.88
C LEU A 719 -38.94 -8.90 13.50
N ALA A 720 -39.95 -9.61 12.99
CA ALA A 720 -41.31 -9.58 13.52
C ALA A 720 -41.47 -10.28 14.90
N GLY A 721 -40.53 -11.14 15.29
CA GLY A 721 -40.59 -11.97 16.49
C GLY A 721 -41.65 -13.08 16.43
N LYS A 722 -42.11 -13.45 15.24
CA LYS A 722 -43.12 -14.49 14.98
C LYS A 722 -43.08 -14.93 13.52
N ASP A 723 -43.62 -16.11 13.21
CA ASP A 723 -43.85 -16.51 11.82
C ASP A 723 -44.98 -15.66 11.21
N VAL A 724 -44.61 -14.75 10.30
CA VAL A 724 -45.54 -13.82 9.65
C VAL A 724 -46.43 -14.55 8.64
N SER A 725 -45.93 -15.62 8.02
CA SER A 725 -46.67 -16.35 6.99
C SER A 725 -47.91 -17.08 7.51
N LEU A 726 -48.02 -17.32 8.82
CA LEU A 726 -49.24 -17.88 9.42
C LEU A 726 -50.46 -16.97 9.26
N GLY A 727 -50.26 -15.65 9.09
CA GLY A 727 -51.33 -14.67 8.88
C GLY A 727 -51.81 -14.54 7.43
N PHE A 728 -51.16 -15.22 6.49
CA PHE A 728 -51.47 -15.13 5.07
C PHE A 728 -52.75 -15.93 4.74
N SER A 729 -53.88 -15.24 4.58
CA SER A 729 -55.17 -15.85 4.16
C SER A 729 -55.47 -15.60 2.67
N GLY A 730 -56.34 -16.44 2.07
CA GLY A 730 -56.83 -16.33 0.68
C GLY A 730 -56.18 -17.29 -0.34
N GLU A 731 -56.93 -17.64 -1.40
CA GLU A 731 -56.40 -18.25 -2.63
C GLU A 731 -55.79 -17.18 -3.54
N LEU A 732 -54.76 -17.57 -4.28
CA LEU A 732 -54.02 -16.68 -5.18
C LEU A 732 -54.88 -16.33 -6.40
N VAL A 733 -55.16 -15.05 -6.60
CA VAL A 733 -55.62 -14.56 -7.90
C VAL A 733 -54.39 -14.52 -8.79
N LYS A 734 -54.29 -15.44 -9.76
CA LYS A 734 -53.29 -15.36 -10.83
C LYS A 734 -53.41 -13.98 -11.52
N PRO A 735 -52.30 -13.27 -11.78
CA PRO A 735 -52.32 -12.05 -12.58
C PRO A 735 -52.86 -12.30 -14.00
#